data_AF-A0A1B3MP77-F1
#
_entry.id   AF-A0A1B3MP77-F1
#
_cell.length_a   1.000
_cell.length_b   1.000
_cell.length_c   1.000
_cell.angle_alpha   90.00
_cell.angle_beta   90.00
_cell.angle_gamma   90.00
#
_symmetry.space_group_name_H-M   'P 1'
#
loop_
_entity.id
_entity.type
_entity.pdbx_description
1 polymer ?
#
loop_
_entity_poly.entity_id
_entity_poly.type
_entity_poly.pdbx_seq_one_letter_code
_entity_poly.pdbx_strand_id
1 'polypeptide(L)'
;MTNSDMPGDAEAKFKLLVDAVMDYALYMLDPEGRITTWNSGAQRAKGYTADEIVGRHFSCFFTQEDRDSGLPERALRIAAQEGRFEAEGWRIRKDGSRFFANSVIDPIRNDAGELIGFAKISRDITERRERELALFQAEQRFGLLVQGVKDCAIYMLDTDGIITNWNTGAAAIKGYGSDEVVGKHFSIFYTQDDRDAGAPERALATALAAGKYETEAWRVRKDGTLFWANVLIDPIYDEDGKHVGFAKITRDATDKRKAQEELEDTRSALLQAQKLQAIGELTGGVAHDFNNLLTVIGGAAEMLRKVELPDEKRARYLDNIASTVERASTLTGHLLAFSRRRAIRPEVIDLNIHLDAWAEILSRSLGNGIALSVKTSAKTARVEVDPTELETAVLNAAVNARDAMPGGGELLIETRDAIHEGHVAVAIDITDTGTGMSEETLTRVFEPFFTTKPIGEGTGLGLSQIHGFAAQAGGIAQINSRVGMGTTLTIILPKVDKKPAAIQQKGNLAYIPPGIRVLLVEDNIQVLHFAEQLLDDLGCRTVCAGDATEALALLQEQSFDLVFTDIVMPGLSGIDLARQLHIRAPGLPVLLATGHSDQLIREGEAHLRVLAKPYGAETLSAAIGELIAASVISSGSNAGVSTCDQ
;
A
#
# COMPACT_ATOMS: atom_id res chain seq x y z
N MET A 1 -55.67 -67.15 59.65
CA MET A 1 -55.22 -68.14 58.65
C MET A 1 -54.05 -67.50 57.93
N THR A 2 -52.88 -67.55 58.56
CA THR A 2 -51.73 -68.44 58.28
C THR A 2 -50.75 -67.77 57.32
N ASN A 3 -49.81 -67.05 57.95
CA ASN A 3 -48.43 -66.89 57.49
C ASN A 3 -47.90 -68.25 56.98
N SER A 4 -47.34 -68.23 55.79
CA SER A 4 -46.35 -69.19 55.34
C SER A 4 -45.15 -68.41 54.80
N ASP A 5 -44.35 -67.84 55.70
CA ASP A 5 -42.96 -67.53 55.40
C ASP A 5 -42.25 -68.86 55.18
N MET A 6 -42.18 -69.25 53.90
CA MET A 6 -41.36 -70.37 53.45
C MET A 6 -39.91 -69.86 53.33
N PRO A 7 -38.93 -70.50 53.99
CA PRO A 7 -37.51 -70.11 53.95
C PRO A 7 -36.91 -69.96 52.54
N GLY A 8 -37.55 -70.55 51.52
CA GLY A 8 -37.11 -70.48 50.12
C GLY A 8 -37.36 -69.14 49.41
N ASP A 9 -38.24 -68.26 49.91
CA ASP A 9 -38.58 -66.99 49.21
C ASP A 9 -37.50 -65.91 49.41
N ALA A 10 -36.87 -65.87 50.58
CA ALA A 10 -35.77 -64.94 50.88
C ALA A 10 -34.47 -65.32 50.12
N GLU A 11 -34.15 -66.61 50.05
CA GLU A 11 -33.00 -67.12 49.31
C GLU A 11 -33.15 -66.90 47.80
N ALA A 12 -34.35 -67.12 47.25
CA ALA A 12 -34.67 -66.84 45.85
C ALA A 12 -34.56 -65.34 45.53
N LYS A 13 -35.07 -64.46 46.40
CA LYS A 13 -34.98 -63.00 46.25
C LYS A 13 -33.53 -62.49 46.32
N PHE A 14 -32.71 -63.02 47.22
CA PHE A 14 -31.29 -62.65 47.31
C PHE A 14 -30.51 -63.09 46.07
N LYS A 15 -30.78 -64.30 45.56
CA LYS A 15 -30.18 -64.78 44.31
C LYS A 15 -30.55 -63.88 43.12
N LEU A 16 -31.83 -63.49 42.99
CA LEU A 16 -32.28 -62.56 41.95
C LEU A 16 -31.60 -61.19 42.05
N LEU A 17 -31.38 -60.67 43.27
CA LEU A 17 -30.67 -59.41 43.48
C LEU A 17 -29.22 -59.48 42.99
N VAL A 18 -28.49 -60.54 43.38
CA VAL A 18 -27.08 -60.73 43.01
C VAL A 18 -26.92 -60.98 41.50
N ASP A 19 -27.86 -61.69 40.88
CA ASP A 19 -27.86 -61.92 39.43
C ASP A 19 -28.27 -60.69 38.61
N ALA A 20 -29.08 -59.79 39.16
CA ALA A 20 -29.41 -58.53 38.49
C ALA A 20 -28.21 -57.57 38.36
N VAL A 21 -27.16 -57.74 39.19
CA VAL A 21 -25.93 -56.94 39.11
C VAL A 21 -25.05 -57.44 37.97
N MET A 22 -25.08 -56.70 36.86
CA MET A 22 -24.35 -57.09 35.63
C MET A 22 -22.95 -56.48 35.49
N ASP A 23 -22.69 -55.33 36.12
CA ASP A 23 -21.42 -54.59 35.98
C ASP A 23 -20.33 -55.05 36.95
N TYR A 24 -20.68 -55.92 37.89
CA TYR A 24 -19.78 -56.47 38.90
C TYR A 24 -19.77 -57.99 38.83
N ALA A 25 -18.57 -58.56 38.87
CA ALA A 25 -18.37 -59.97 39.13
C ALA A 25 -18.47 -60.22 40.64
N LEU A 26 -19.54 -60.89 41.05
CA LEU A 26 -19.82 -61.22 42.45
C LEU A 26 -19.81 -62.75 42.59
N TYR A 27 -18.96 -63.26 43.47
CA TYR A 27 -18.89 -64.69 43.75
C TYR A 27 -18.31 -64.96 45.13
N MET A 28 -18.64 -66.11 45.70
CA MET A 28 -18.08 -66.60 46.95
C MET A 28 -16.92 -67.56 46.69
N LEU A 29 -16.00 -67.60 47.65
CA LEU A 29 -14.92 -68.56 47.75
C LEU A 29 -15.07 -69.38 49.03
N ASP A 30 -14.67 -70.64 49.02
CA ASP A 30 -14.41 -71.42 50.25
C ASP A 30 -13.12 -70.92 50.95
N PRO A 31 -12.82 -71.37 52.18
CA PRO A 31 -11.61 -70.97 52.91
C PRO A 31 -10.31 -71.26 52.15
N GLU A 32 -10.31 -72.25 51.27
CA GLU A 32 -9.18 -72.64 50.41
C GLU A 32 -9.10 -71.83 49.11
N GLY A 33 -10.05 -70.92 48.83
CA GLY A 33 -10.04 -70.05 47.64
C GLY A 33 -10.72 -70.63 46.39
N ARG A 34 -11.51 -71.70 46.52
CA ARG A 34 -12.29 -72.28 45.42
C ARG A 34 -13.63 -71.60 45.29
N ILE A 35 -14.04 -71.35 44.05
CA ILE A 35 -15.26 -70.61 43.73
C ILE A 35 -16.48 -71.46 44.07
N THR A 36 -17.41 -70.95 44.88
CA THR A 36 -18.62 -71.67 45.32
C THR A 36 -19.91 -71.15 44.70
N THR A 37 -19.94 -69.87 44.32
CA THR A 37 -21.08 -69.25 43.63
C THR A 37 -20.62 -68.46 42.42
N TRP A 38 -21.53 -68.13 41.50
CA TRP A 38 -21.19 -67.40 40.29
C TRP A 38 -22.39 -66.61 39.79
N ASN A 39 -22.31 -65.28 39.79
CA ASN A 39 -23.40 -64.44 39.29
C ASN A 39 -23.29 -64.17 37.78
N SER A 40 -24.39 -63.66 37.21
CA SER A 40 -24.46 -63.28 35.80
C SER A 40 -23.42 -62.22 35.39
N GLY A 41 -23.09 -61.27 36.27
CA GLY A 41 -22.02 -60.29 36.03
C GLY A 41 -20.62 -60.91 35.96
N ALA A 42 -20.33 -61.92 36.80
CA ALA A 42 -19.05 -62.64 36.78
C ALA A 42 -18.87 -63.45 35.50
N GLN A 43 -19.94 -64.11 35.03
CA GLN A 43 -19.95 -64.80 33.74
C GLN A 43 -19.65 -63.84 32.58
N ARG A 44 -20.30 -62.67 32.55
CA ARG A 44 -20.06 -61.64 31.52
C ARG A 44 -18.63 -61.11 31.56
N ALA A 45 -18.13 -60.74 32.74
CA ALA A 45 -16.82 -60.12 32.87
C ALA A 45 -15.66 -61.07 32.61
N LYS A 46 -15.79 -62.36 32.97
CA LYS A 46 -14.69 -63.34 32.95
C LYS A 46 -14.83 -64.43 31.88
N GLY A 47 -16.00 -64.56 31.26
CA GLY A 47 -16.25 -65.46 30.13
C GLY A 47 -16.48 -66.93 30.49
N TYR A 48 -16.52 -67.27 31.79
CA TYR A 48 -16.81 -68.63 32.26
C TYR A 48 -18.27 -68.78 32.65
N THR A 49 -18.89 -69.91 32.32
CA THR A 49 -20.18 -70.29 32.91
C THR A 49 -19.99 -70.83 34.33
N ALA A 50 -21.06 -70.84 35.14
CA ALA A 50 -21.00 -71.36 36.50
C ALA A 50 -20.48 -72.81 36.55
N ASP A 51 -20.98 -73.67 35.67
CA ASP A 51 -20.59 -75.10 35.58
C ASP A 51 -19.11 -75.31 35.26
N GLU A 52 -18.46 -74.34 34.60
CA GLU A 52 -17.05 -74.44 34.23
C GLU A 52 -16.10 -74.03 35.36
N ILE A 53 -16.54 -73.11 36.22
CA ILE A 53 -15.66 -72.33 37.10
C ILE A 53 -15.85 -72.62 38.58
N VAL A 54 -17.06 -73.03 38.99
CA VAL A 54 -17.34 -73.46 40.36
C VAL A 54 -16.49 -74.68 40.70
N GLY A 55 -15.87 -74.68 41.88
CA GLY A 55 -14.90 -75.69 42.33
C GLY A 55 -13.45 -75.43 41.92
N ARG A 56 -13.20 -74.57 40.91
CA ARG A 56 -11.84 -74.15 40.56
C ARG A 56 -11.32 -73.08 41.53
N HIS A 57 -10.01 -73.05 41.72
CA HIS A 57 -9.37 -72.02 42.52
C HIS A 57 -9.33 -70.68 41.78
N PHE A 58 -9.65 -69.59 42.47
CA PHE A 58 -9.78 -68.25 41.86
C PHE A 58 -8.46 -67.66 41.31
N SER A 59 -7.31 -68.28 41.61
CA SER A 59 -5.99 -67.91 41.05
C SER A 59 -5.93 -68.04 39.51
N CYS A 60 -6.88 -68.74 38.87
CA CYS A 60 -6.99 -68.81 37.42
C CYS A 60 -7.25 -67.44 36.77
N PHE A 61 -7.80 -66.46 37.50
CA PHE A 61 -8.03 -65.10 36.99
C PHE A 61 -6.80 -64.18 37.10
N PHE A 62 -5.72 -64.63 37.73
CA PHE A 62 -4.51 -63.83 37.90
C PHE A 62 -3.55 -64.05 36.74
N THR A 63 -2.59 -63.14 36.56
CA THR A 63 -1.48 -63.35 35.62
C THR A 63 -0.55 -64.45 36.11
N GLN A 64 0.33 -64.96 35.25
CA GLN A 64 1.35 -65.93 35.67
C GLN A 64 2.30 -65.31 36.72
N GLU A 65 2.73 -64.07 36.49
CA GLU A 65 3.56 -63.31 37.43
C GLU A 65 2.89 -63.13 38.79
N ASP A 66 1.61 -62.77 38.82
CA ASP A 66 0.84 -62.64 40.06
C ASP A 66 0.77 -63.98 40.81
N ARG A 67 0.58 -65.10 40.10
CA ARG A 67 0.58 -66.44 40.69
C ARG A 67 1.96 -66.82 41.24
N ASP A 68 3.02 -66.58 40.47
CA ASP A 68 4.39 -66.90 40.87
C ASP A 68 4.83 -66.10 42.11
N SER A 69 4.33 -64.86 42.26
CA SER A 69 4.54 -64.04 43.45
C SER A 69 3.68 -64.44 44.66
N GLY A 70 2.76 -65.40 44.51
CA GLY A 70 1.82 -65.82 45.56
C GLY A 70 0.76 -64.78 45.92
N LEU A 71 0.43 -63.87 45.00
CA LEU A 71 -0.55 -62.80 45.23
C LEU A 71 -1.95 -63.32 45.62
N PRO A 72 -2.51 -64.37 44.98
CA PRO A 72 -3.83 -64.89 45.36
C PRO A 72 -3.89 -65.36 46.83
N GLU A 73 -2.91 -66.16 47.26
CA GLU A 73 -2.85 -66.71 48.61
C GLU A 73 -2.60 -65.62 49.64
N ARG A 74 -1.74 -64.64 49.30
CA ARG A 74 -1.52 -63.46 50.15
C ARG A 74 -2.78 -62.62 50.29
N ALA A 75 -3.54 -62.45 49.20
CA ALA A 75 -4.79 -61.68 49.22
C ALA A 75 -5.84 -62.32 50.14
N LEU A 76 -6.00 -63.64 50.12
CA LEU A 76 -6.88 -64.36 51.06
C LEU A 76 -6.39 -64.23 52.50
N ARG A 77 -5.08 -64.36 52.74
CA ARG A 77 -4.49 -64.22 54.07
C ARG A 77 -4.73 -62.83 54.66
N ILE A 78 -4.47 -61.78 53.88
CA ILE A 78 -4.72 -60.39 54.29
C ILE A 78 -6.21 -60.18 54.57
N ALA A 79 -7.10 -60.62 53.67
CA ALA A 79 -8.54 -60.49 53.91
C ALA A 79 -8.98 -61.22 55.18
N ALA A 80 -8.45 -62.41 55.47
CA ALA A 80 -8.78 -63.16 56.67
C ALA A 80 -8.26 -62.48 57.96
N GLN A 81 -7.05 -61.90 57.94
CA GLN A 81 -6.40 -61.32 59.11
C GLN A 81 -6.83 -59.87 59.38
N GLU A 82 -6.92 -59.06 58.33
CA GLU A 82 -7.16 -57.61 58.41
C GLU A 82 -8.62 -57.23 58.12
N GLY A 83 -9.45 -58.20 57.68
CA GLY A 83 -10.88 -58.02 57.47
C GLY A 83 -11.28 -57.57 56.06
N ARG A 84 -10.32 -57.22 55.20
CA ARG A 84 -10.54 -56.88 53.78
C ARG A 84 -9.22 -56.88 53.00
N PHE A 85 -9.27 -57.26 51.72
CA PHE A 85 -8.19 -57.01 50.77
C PHE A 85 -8.75 -56.29 49.55
N GLU A 86 -8.13 -55.17 49.16
CA GLU A 86 -8.50 -54.42 47.97
C GLU A 86 -7.26 -54.11 47.13
N ALA A 87 -7.33 -54.41 45.84
CA ALA A 87 -6.26 -54.08 44.90
C ALA A 87 -6.78 -53.96 43.48
N GLU A 88 -6.14 -53.08 42.71
CA GLU A 88 -6.30 -53.00 41.27
C GLU A 88 -5.20 -53.77 40.56
N GLY A 89 -5.54 -54.51 39.51
CA GLY A 89 -4.56 -55.29 38.79
C GLY A 89 -5.10 -55.97 37.54
N TRP A 90 -4.19 -56.47 36.72
CA TRP A 90 -4.55 -57.24 35.53
C TRP A 90 -5.13 -58.59 35.91
N ARG A 91 -6.24 -58.94 35.27
CA ARG A 91 -6.90 -60.23 35.36
C ARG A 91 -7.04 -60.85 33.99
N ILE A 92 -7.12 -62.17 33.95
CA ILE A 92 -7.23 -62.96 32.72
C ILE A 92 -8.65 -63.52 32.62
N ARG A 93 -9.28 -63.34 31.44
CA ARG A 93 -10.56 -63.96 31.07
C ARG A 93 -10.35 -65.36 30.49
N LYS A 94 -11.43 -66.12 30.30
CA LYS A 94 -11.40 -67.46 29.70
C LYS A 94 -10.68 -67.54 28.36
N ASP A 95 -10.86 -66.55 27.51
CA ASP A 95 -10.26 -66.46 26.18
C ASP A 95 -8.77 -66.03 26.20
N GLY A 96 -8.20 -65.79 27.38
CA GLY A 96 -6.83 -65.32 27.56
C GLY A 96 -6.68 -63.80 27.48
N SER A 97 -7.73 -63.05 27.15
CA SER A 97 -7.69 -61.58 27.14
C SER A 97 -7.49 -61.03 28.55
N ARG A 98 -6.80 -59.89 28.63
CA ARG A 98 -6.54 -59.20 29.90
C ARG A 98 -7.57 -58.10 30.12
N PHE A 99 -7.88 -57.85 31.40
CA PHE A 99 -8.65 -56.69 31.83
C PHE A 99 -8.16 -56.16 33.15
N PHE A 100 -8.25 -54.85 33.33
CA PHE A 100 -7.82 -54.19 34.55
C PHE A 100 -8.99 -54.17 35.52
N ALA A 101 -8.84 -54.84 36.65
CA ALA A 101 -9.92 -55.02 37.62
C ALA A 101 -9.59 -54.35 38.95
N ASN A 102 -10.50 -53.52 39.45
CA ASN A 102 -10.54 -53.21 40.88
C ASN A 102 -11.23 -54.40 41.57
N SER A 103 -10.55 -55.01 42.55
CA SER A 103 -11.02 -56.23 43.18
C SER A 103 -10.94 -56.17 44.70
N VAL A 104 -12.05 -56.49 45.36
CA VAL A 104 -12.20 -56.56 46.81
C VAL A 104 -12.43 -58.01 47.25
N ILE A 105 -11.82 -58.43 48.35
CA ILE A 105 -12.03 -59.71 49.04
C ILE A 105 -12.39 -59.40 50.48
N ASP A 106 -13.60 -59.77 50.90
CA ASP A 106 -14.04 -59.65 52.29
C ASP A 106 -14.23 -61.06 52.88
N PRO A 107 -13.76 -61.34 54.11
CA PRO A 107 -13.96 -62.63 54.75
C PRO A 107 -15.42 -62.79 55.19
N ILE A 108 -15.96 -63.99 55.01
CA ILE A 108 -17.29 -64.37 55.50
C ILE A 108 -17.07 -65.26 56.72
N ARG A 109 -17.65 -64.86 57.86
CA ARG A 109 -17.55 -65.59 59.12
C ARG A 109 -18.93 -66.02 59.60
N ASN A 110 -19.01 -67.17 60.28
CA ASN A 110 -20.24 -67.59 60.95
C ASN A 110 -20.44 -66.82 62.28
N ASP A 111 -21.56 -67.07 62.95
CA ASP A 111 -21.90 -66.42 64.24
C ASP A 111 -20.89 -66.74 65.37
N ALA A 112 -20.10 -67.81 65.23
CA ALA A 112 -19.02 -68.18 66.15
C ALA A 112 -17.68 -67.49 65.81
N GLY A 113 -17.63 -66.67 64.75
CA GLY A 113 -16.43 -65.96 64.28
C GLY A 113 -15.48 -66.80 63.42
N GLU A 114 -15.83 -68.04 63.10
CA GLU A 114 -15.04 -68.94 62.25
C GLU A 114 -15.14 -68.52 60.78
N LEU A 115 -14.01 -68.53 60.07
CA LEU A 115 -13.97 -68.21 58.64
C LEU A 115 -14.64 -69.35 57.83
N ILE A 116 -15.74 -69.04 57.16
CA ILE A 116 -16.48 -70.00 56.31
C ILE A 116 -16.25 -69.77 54.82
N GLY A 117 -15.60 -68.67 54.44
CA GLY A 117 -15.26 -68.37 53.05
C GLY A 117 -14.95 -66.90 52.83
N PHE A 118 -15.01 -66.45 51.59
CA PHE A 118 -14.79 -65.05 51.21
C PHE A 118 -15.82 -64.57 50.19
N ALA A 119 -16.24 -63.32 50.29
CA ALA A 119 -16.97 -62.61 49.24
C ALA A 119 -15.96 -61.94 48.31
N LYS A 120 -16.02 -62.25 47.01
CA LYS A 120 -15.17 -61.65 46.00
C LYS A 120 -16.00 -60.74 45.11
N ILE A 121 -15.57 -59.48 45.03
CA ILE A 121 -16.15 -58.47 44.15
C ILE A 121 -15.06 -58.00 43.20
N SER A 122 -15.32 -58.03 41.90
CA SER A 122 -14.42 -57.49 40.89
C SER A 122 -15.18 -56.63 39.89
N ARG A 123 -14.69 -55.42 39.64
CA ARG A 123 -15.21 -54.51 38.61
C ARG A 123 -14.17 -54.35 37.51
N ASP A 124 -14.59 -54.49 36.26
CA ASP A 124 -13.75 -54.14 35.12
C ASP A 124 -13.70 -52.60 34.99
N ILE A 125 -12.50 -52.04 35.09
CA ILE A 125 -12.22 -50.60 34.99
C ILE A 125 -11.30 -50.28 33.80
N THR A 126 -11.13 -51.23 32.87
CA THR A 126 -10.23 -51.10 31.71
C THR A 126 -10.58 -49.86 30.87
N GLU A 127 -11.84 -49.72 30.49
CA GLU A 127 -12.29 -48.63 29.61
C GLU A 127 -12.10 -47.24 30.25
N ARG A 128 -12.36 -47.12 31.55
CA ARG A 128 -12.15 -45.87 32.30
C ARG A 128 -10.66 -45.49 32.30
N ARG A 129 -9.79 -46.45 32.63
CA ARG A 129 -8.34 -46.24 32.66
C ARG A 129 -7.78 -45.88 31.28
N GLU A 130 -8.26 -46.55 30.23
CA GLU A 130 -7.84 -46.26 28.85
C GLU A 130 -8.26 -44.85 28.42
N ARG A 131 -9.48 -44.40 28.77
CA ARG A 131 -9.93 -43.02 28.52
C ARG A 131 -9.09 -41.97 29.25
N GLU A 132 -8.83 -42.18 30.53
CA GLU A 132 -7.98 -41.27 31.33
C GLU A 132 -6.55 -41.20 30.79
N LEU A 133 -5.97 -42.35 30.42
CA LEU A 133 -4.63 -42.41 29.81
C LEU A 133 -4.61 -41.76 28.42
N ALA A 134 -5.64 -41.98 27.59
CA ALA A 134 -5.74 -41.37 26.27
C ALA A 134 -5.86 -39.84 26.36
N LEU A 135 -6.63 -39.32 27.32
CA LEU A 135 -6.74 -37.89 27.58
C LEU A 135 -5.38 -37.30 28.00
N PHE A 136 -4.73 -37.92 28.99
CA PHE A 136 -3.40 -37.50 29.43
C PHE A 136 -2.37 -37.50 28.29
N GLN A 137 -2.38 -38.55 27.45
CA GLN A 137 -1.50 -38.61 26.29
C GLN A 137 -1.84 -37.55 25.23
N ALA A 138 -3.12 -37.23 25.03
CA ALA A 138 -3.55 -36.18 24.11
C ALA A 138 -3.10 -34.81 24.60
N GLU A 139 -3.26 -34.51 25.89
CA GLU A 139 -2.78 -33.27 26.52
C GLU A 139 -1.25 -33.12 26.38
N GLN A 140 -0.49 -34.19 26.67
CA GLN A 140 0.96 -34.18 26.49
C GLN A 140 1.37 -33.94 25.04
N ARG A 141 0.73 -34.63 24.09
CA ARG A 141 1.01 -34.43 22.65
C ARG A 141 0.69 -33.01 22.20
N PHE A 142 -0.43 -32.44 22.65
CA PHE A 142 -0.79 -31.06 22.36
C PHE A 142 0.24 -30.07 22.93
N GLY A 143 0.67 -30.27 24.18
CA GLY A 143 1.73 -29.49 24.79
C GLY A 143 3.02 -29.51 23.97
N LEU A 144 3.45 -30.69 23.51
CA LEU A 144 4.63 -30.84 22.66
C LEU A 144 4.50 -30.13 21.30
N LEU A 145 3.31 -30.15 20.68
CA LEU A 145 3.06 -29.44 19.42
C LEU A 145 3.24 -27.92 19.60
N VAL A 146 2.63 -27.34 20.62
CA VAL A 146 2.71 -25.89 20.90
C VAL A 146 4.15 -25.49 21.26
N GLN A 147 4.86 -26.31 22.01
CA GLN A 147 6.27 -26.09 22.36
C GLN A 147 7.22 -26.27 21.17
N GLY A 148 6.85 -27.10 20.19
CA GLY A 148 7.64 -27.33 18.98
C GLY A 148 7.67 -26.13 18.01
N VAL A 149 6.68 -25.24 18.08
CA VAL A 149 6.62 -24.02 17.25
C VAL A 149 7.56 -22.96 17.81
N LYS A 150 8.63 -22.65 17.06
CA LYS A 150 9.67 -21.67 17.47
C LYS A 150 9.52 -20.31 16.80
N ASP A 151 8.97 -20.24 15.59
CA ASP A 151 8.88 -19.01 14.80
C ASP A 151 7.71 -18.10 15.21
N CYS A 152 6.95 -18.51 16.24
CA CYS A 152 5.82 -17.76 16.78
C CYS A 152 5.83 -17.82 18.31
N ALA A 153 5.60 -16.67 18.93
CA ALA A 153 5.30 -16.58 20.34
C ALA A 153 3.82 -16.88 20.54
N ILE A 154 3.51 -18.00 21.18
CA ILE A 154 2.14 -18.45 21.43
C ILE A 154 1.95 -18.53 22.94
N TYR A 155 1.01 -17.77 23.45
CA TYR A 155 0.67 -17.74 24.87
C TYR A 155 -0.76 -17.28 25.09
N MET A 156 -1.27 -17.62 26.26
CA MET A 156 -2.60 -17.27 26.73
C MET A 156 -2.53 -16.10 27.70
N LEU A 157 -3.58 -15.29 27.68
CA LEU A 157 -3.86 -14.26 28.67
C LEU A 157 -5.14 -14.64 29.42
N ASP A 158 -5.23 -14.30 30.70
CA ASP A 158 -6.51 -14.27 31.39
C ASP A 158 -7.36 -13.06 30.96
N THR A 159 -8.52 -12.89 31.58
CA THR A 159 -9.45 -11.80 31.24
C THR A 159 -8.88 -10.41 31.51
N ASP A 160 -7.88 -10.30 32.39
CA ASP A 160 -7.23 -9.05 32.78
C ASP A 160 -5.92 -8.81 32.02
N GLY A 161 -5.57 -9.68 31.06
CA GLY A 161 -4.34 -9.55 30.26
C GLY A 161 -3.08 -10.12 30.93
N ILE A 162 -3.23 -10.93 31.99
CA ILE A 162 -2.10 -11.58 32.66
C ILE A 162 -1.73 -12.86 31.92
N ILE A 163 -0.43 -13.05 31.68
CA ILE A 163 0.10 -14.21 30.95
C ILE A 163 -0.07 -15.47 31.79
N THR A 164 -0.73 -16.50 31.25
CA THR A 164 -1.04 -17.75 31.97
C THR A 164 -0.19 -18.95 31.52
N ASN A 165 0.34 -18.94 30.31
CA ASN A 165 1.27 -19.95 29.82
C ASN A 165 2.31 -19.37 28.86
N TRP A 166 3.31 -20.16 28.48
CA TRP A 166 4.42 -19.69 27.66
C TRP A 166 5.02 -20.83 26.82
N ASN A 167 5.08 -20.65 25.50
CA ASN A 167 5.74 -21.61 24.62
C ASN A 167 7.22 -21.27 24.38
N THR A 168 7.98 -22.24 23.84
CA THR A 168 9.40 -22.10 23.55
C THR A 168 9.67 -21.01 22.51
N GLY A 169 8.80 -20.85 21.51
CA GLY A 169 8.89 -19.75 20.54
C GLY A 169 8.74 -18.36 21.18
N ALA A 170 7.87 -18.22 22.19
CA ALA A 170 7.70 -16.97 22.92
C ALA A 170 8.96 -16.60 23.71
N ALA A 171 9.62 -17.60 24.31
CA ALA A 171 10.90 -17.39 24.97
C ALA A 171 12.00 -16.96 23.99
N ALA A 172 12.09 -17.61 22.83
CA ALA A 172 13.07 -17.28 21.80
C ALA A 172 12.88 -15.86 21.23
N ILE A 173 11.64 -15.48 20.90
CA ILE A 173 11.34 -14.18 20.26
C ILE A 173 11.45 -13.03 21.26
N LYS A 174 10.97 -13.20 22.50
CA LYS A 174 10.85 -12.11 23.48
C LYS A 174 11.99 -12.06 24.47
N GLY A 175 12.81 -13.12 24.56
CA GLY A 175 13.96 -13.21 25.46
C GLY A 175 13.63 -13.49 26.92
N TYR A 176 12.38 -13.83 27.24
CA TYR A 176 11.93 -14.14 28.60
C TYR A 176 11.69 -15.63 28.80
N GLY A 177 12.14 -16.18 29.92
CA GLY A 177 11.74 -17.50 30.37
C GLY A 177 10.31 -17.51 30.92
N SER A 178 9.63 -18.67 30.86
CA SER A 178 8.24 -18.83 31.34
C SER A 178 8.08 -18.34 32.79
N ASP A 179 8.99 -18.75 33.68
CA ASP A 179 8.97 -18.42 35.10
C ASP A 179 9.11 -16.91 35.38
N GLU A 180 9.57 -16.14 34.39
CA GLU A 180 9.76 -14.69 34.51
C GLU A 180 8.55 -13.88 34.07
N VAL A 181 7.66 -14.45 33.24
CA VAL A 181 6.56 -13.72 32.59
C VAL A 181 5.18 -14.23 32.94
N VAL A 182 5.02 -15.51 33.28
CA VAL A 182 3.74 -16.03 33.76
C VAL A 182 3.36 -15.28 35.04
N GLY A 183 2.12 -14.80 35.11
CA GLY A 183 1.63 -13.94 36.19
C GLY A 183 1.91 -12.44 35.99
N LYS A 184 2.60 -12.02 34.92
CA LYS A 184 2.76 -10.61 34.57
C LYS A 184 1.79 -10.18 33.48
N HIS A 185 1.44 -8.90 33.50
CA HIS A 185 0.62 -8.31 32.45
C HIS A 185 1.40 -8.19 31.13
N PHE A 186 0.74 -8.49 30.01
CA PHE A 186 1.39 -8.52 28.69
C PHE A 186 1.84 -7.17 28.15
N SER A 187 1.48 -6.06 28.81
CA SER A 187 1.92 -4.71 28.47
C SER A 187 3.44 -4.53 28.55
N ILE A 188 4.16 -5.42 29.25
CA ILE A 188 5.64 -5.41 29.30
C ILE A 188 6.32 -5.54 27.93
N PHE A 189 5.60 -5.97 26.89
CA PHE A 189 6.12 -6.10 25.52
C PHE A 189 5.87 -4.85 24.66
N TYR A 190 5.22 -3.83 25.19
CA TYR A 190 4.95 -2.57 24.51
C TYR A 190 6.03 -1.54 24.83
N THR A 191 6.19 -0.56 23.95
CA THR A 191 7.01 0.61 24.23
C THR A 191 6.40 1.44 25.37
N GLN A 192 7.17 2.35 25.96
CA GLN A 192 6.64 3.24 26.99
C GLN A 192 5.51 4.12 26.42
N ASP A 193 5.74 4.73 25.26
CA ASP A 193 4.75 5.58 24.57
C ASP A 193 3.46 4.82 24.27
N ASP A 194 3.55 3.56 23.81
CA ASP A 194 2.37 2.73 23.55
C ASP A 194 1.58 2.42 24.83
N ARG A 195 2.28 2.18 25.95
CA ARG A 195 1.65 1.92 27.25
C ARG A 195 0.94 3.15 27.77
N ASP A 196 1.60 4.31 27.71
CA ASP A 196 1.02 5.58 28.15
C ASP A 196 -0.16 5.99 27.28
N ALA A 197 -0.10 5.63 25.99
CA ALA A 197 -1.22 5.77 25.08
C ALA A 197 -2.35 4.77 25.34
N GLY A 198 -2.23 3.76 26.21
CA GLY A 198 -3.26 2.74 26.49
C GLY A 198 -3.48 1.72 25.37
N ALA A 199 -2.44 1.43 24.57
CA ALA A 199 -2.52 0.48 23.47
C ALA A 199 -2.83 -0.97 23.89
N PRO A 200 -2.27 -1.52 25.00
CA PRO A 200 -2.59 -2.87 25.44
C PRO A 200 -4.08 -3.07 25.75
N GLU A 201 -4.68 -2.14 26.49
CA GLU A 201 -6.08 -2.21 26.92
C GLU A 201 -7.02 -2.09 25.72
N ARG A 202 -6.72 -1.17 24.79
CA ARG A 202 -7.44 -1.07 23.51
C ARG A 202 -7.37 -2.35 22.69
N ALA A 203 -6.22 -3.03 22.67
CA ALA A 203 -6.06 -4.27 21.93
C ALA A 203 -7.01 -5.36 22.46
N LEU A 204 -7.09 -5.53 23.80
CA LEU A 204 -8.03 -6.47 24.42
C LEU A 204 -9.49 -6.07 24.21
N ALA A 205 -9.83 -4.79 24.39
CA ALA A 205 -11.19 -4.30 24.18
C ALA A 205 -11.66 -4.47 22.73
N THR A 206 -10.76 -4.25 21.77
CA THR A 206 -11.05 -4.45 20.34
C THR A 206 -11.24 -5.94 20.04
N ALA A 207 -10.40 -6.81 20.58
CA ALA A 207 -10.54 -8.26 20.42
C ALA A 207 -11.89 -8.76 20.94
N LEU A 208 -12.37 -8.24 22.08
CA LEU A 208 -13.70 -8.57 22.60
C LEU A 208 -14.84 -8.04 21.74
N ALA A 209 -14.76 -6.78 21.30
CA ALA A 209 -15.83 -6.14 20.54
C ALA A 209 -15.95 -6.68 19.10
N ALA A 210 -14.83 -6.96 18.45
CA ALA A 210 -14.77 -7.36 17.04
C ALA A 210 -14.50 -8.87 16.85
N GLY A 211 -14.29 -9.63 17.92
CA GLY A 211 -13.95 -11.05 17.89
C GLY A 211 -12.50 -11.38 17.55
N LYS A 212 -11.68 -10.37 17.20
CA LYS A 212 -10.22 -10.48 17.01
C LYS A 212 -9.55 -9.11 17.02
N TYR A 213 -8.26 -9.07 17.31
CA TYR A 213 -7.41 -7.90 17.13
C TYR A 213 -6.13 -8.29 16.39
N GLU A 214 -5.82 -7.57 15.32
CA GLU A 214 -4.67 -7.83 14.47
C GLU A 214 -3.94 -6.52 14.17
N THR A 215 -2.62 -6.49 14.37
CA THR A 215 -1.80 -5.30 14.07
C THR A 215 -0.36 -5.69 13.79
N GLU A 216 0.33 -4.82 13.04
CA GLU A 216 1.79 -4.82 12.97
C GLU A 216 2.33 -3.61 13.74
N ALA A 217 3.28 -3.81 14.66
CA ALA A 217 3.84 -2.72 15.46
C ALA A 217 5.19 -3.10 16.08
N TRP A 218 5.94 -2.08 16.50
CA TRP A 218 7.15 -2.29 17.30
C TRP A 218 6.81 -2.84 18.69
N ARG A 219 7.58 -3.84 19.11
CA ARG A 219 7.52 -4.44 20.44
C ARG A 219 8.90 -4.52 21.05
N VAL A 220 8.93 -4.60 22.37
CA VAL A 220 10.17 -4.57 23.16
C VAL A 220 10.49 -6.00 23.65
N ARG A 221 11.73 -6.44 23.45
CA ARG A 221 12.28 -7.67 24.04
C ARG A 221 12.81 -7.42 25.45
N LYS A 222 13.20 -8.48 26.16
CA LYS A 222 13.80 -8.38 27.50
C LYS A 222 15.04 -7.48 27.58
N ASP A 223 15.88 -7.53 26.55
CA ASP A 223 17.11 -6.73 26.47
C ASP A 223 16.87 -5.26 26.05
N GLY A 224 15.61 -4.87 25.84
CA GLY A 224 15.22 -3.53 25.39
C GLY A 224 15.26 -3.36 23.88
N THR A 225 15.71 -4.35 23.11
CA THR A 225 15.72 -4.25 21.64
C THR A 225 14.30 -4.25 21.09
N LEU A 226 14.11 -3.47 20.02
CA LEU A 226 12.85 -3.42 19.29
C LEU A 226 12.78 -4.51 18.24
N PHE A 227 11.57 -4.99 17.97
CA PHE A 227 11.27 -5.87 16.87
C PHE A 227 9.92 -5.57 16.24
N TRP A 228 9.84 -5.77 14.93
CA TRP A 228 8.59 -5.60 14.20
C TRP A 228 7.73 -6.83 14.42
N ALA A 229 6.60 -6.65 15.08
CA ALA A 229 5.76 -7.74 15.53
C ALA A 229 4.43 -7.74 14.79
N ASN A 230 4.10 -8.88 14.19
CA ASN A 230 2.75 -9.16 13.70
C ASN A 230 2.00 -9.85 14.83
N VAL A 231 0.98 -9.18 15.37
CA VAL A 231 0.28 -9.57 16.59
C VAL A 231 -1.16 -9.91 16.27
N LEU A 232 -1.60 -11.07 16.75
CA LEU A 232 -3.00 -11.52 16.76
C LEU A 232 -3.43 -11.75 18.21
N ILE A 233 -4.63 -11.28 18.56
CA ILE A 233 -5.28 -11.55 19.85
C ILE A 233 -6.72 -11.97 19.59
N ASP A 234 -7.06 -13.20 19.98
CA ASP A 234 -8.40 -13.76 19.83
C ASP A 234 -8.99 -14.04 21.23
N PRO A 235 -10.24 -13.62 21.52
CA PRO A 235 -10.91 -13.95 22.76
C PRO A 235 -11.30 -15.43 22.80
N ILE A 236 -11.24 -16.03 23.98
CA ILE A 236 -11.56 -17.43 24.22
C ILE A 236 -12.73 -17.52 25.17
N TYR A 237 -13.66 -18.40 24.83
CA TYR A 237 -14.89 -18.66 25.56
C TYR A 237 -14.93 -20.13 25.98
N ASP A 238 -15.53 -20.40 27.14
CA ASP A 238 -15.83 -21.77 27.57
C ASP A 238 -17.07 -22.34 26.86
N GLU A 239 -17.45 -23.58 27.19
CA GLU A 239 -18.60 -24.27 26.61
C GLU A 239 -19.94 -23.57 26.87
N ASP A 240 -20.02 -22.76 27.94
CA ASP A 240 -21.19 -21.96 28.31
C ASP A 240 -21.19 -20.57 27.65
N GLY A 241 -20.19 -20.26 26.82
CA GLY A 241 -20.04 -18.98 26.12
C GLY A 241 -19.52 -17.84 27.00
N LYS A 242 -18.98 -18.14 28.19
CA LYS A 242 -18.37 -17.15 29.08
C LYS A 242 -16.93 -16.91 28.66
N HIS A 243 -16.54 -15.62 28.59
CA HIS A 243 -15.17 -15.22 28.28
C HIS A 243 -14.21 -15.66 29.40
N VAL A 244 -13.17 -16.40 29.04
CA VAL A 244 -12.17 -16.96 29.97
C VAL A 244 -10.76 -16.42 29.76
N GLY A 245 -10.52 -15.65 28.69
CA GLY A 245 -9.23 -15.03 28.41
C GLY A 245 -8.97 -14.88 26.91
N PHE A 246 -7.69 -14.75 26.53
CA PHE A 246 -7.30 -14.52 25.14
C PHE A 246 -6.19 -15.48 24.71
N ALA A 247 -6.22 -15.94 23.45
CA ALA A 247 -5.04 -16.47 22.79
C ALA A 247 -4.28 -15.32 22.14
N LYS A 248 -2.98 -15.27 22.35
CA LYS A 248 -2.10 -14.29 21.74
C LYS A 248 -1.00 -14.97 20.95
N ILE A 249 -0.91 -14.56 19.69
CA ILE A 249 0.14 -15.02 18.77
C ILE A 249 0.94 -13.80 18.34
N THR A 250 2.27 -13.91 18.37
CA THR A 250 3.17 -12.86 17.88
C THR A 250 4.27 -13.47 17.04
N ARG A 251 4.40 -13.00 15.79
CA ARG A 251 5.50 -13.37 14.91
C ARG A 251 6.46 -12.19 14.77
N ASP A 252 7.75 -12.48 14.85
CA ASP A 252 8.79 -11.51 14.54
C ASP A 252 8.96 -11.41 13.02
N ALA A 253 8.72 -10.22 12.47
CA ALA A 253 8.82 -9.92 11.05
C ALA A 253 9.96 -8.92 10.75
N THR A 254 10.88 -8.72 11.70
CA THR A 254 11.97 -7.74 11.56
C THR A 254 12.85 -8.02 10.34
N ASP A 255 13.29 -9.27 10.14
CA ASP A 255 14.18 -9.62 9.02
C ASP A 255 13.46 -9.52 7.67
N LYS A 256 12.18 -9.92 7.62
CA LYS A 256 11.35 -9.77 6.42
C LYS A 256 11.19 -8.30 6.03
N ARG A 257 10.96 -7.42 7.01
CA ARG A 257 10.83 -5.99 6.79
C ARG A 257 12.14 -5.37 6.30
N LYS A 258 13.28 -5.69 6.94
CA LYS A 258 14.60 -5.22 6.51
C LYS A 258 14.92 -5.64 5.08
N ALA A 259 14.63 -6.89 4.72
CA ALA A 259 14.84 -7.38 3.35
C ALA A 259 13.96 -6.64 2.32
N GLN A 260 12.73 -6.29 2.70
CA GLN A 260 11.83 -5.50 1.86
C GLN A 260 12.35 -4.06 1.65
N GLU A 261 12.80 -3.41 2.73
CA GLU A 261 13.39 -2.07 2.70
C GLU A 261 14.67 -2.07 1.82
N GLU A 262 15.56 -3.04 1.97
CA GLU A 262 16.78 -3.19 1.15
C GLU A 262 16.48 -3.42 -0.34
N LEU A 263 15.42 -4.18 -0.64
CA LEU A 263 14.97 -4.40 -2.01
C LEU A 263 14.43 -3.11 -2.65
N GLU A 264 13.66 -2.33 -1.89
CA GLU A 264 13.15 -1.03 -2.33
C GLU A 264 14.28 -0.03 -2.59
N ASP A 265 15.26 0.03 -1.70
CA ASP A 265 16.47 0.86 -1.87
C ASP A 265 17.26 0.44 -3.12
N THR A 266 17.47 -0.85 -3.32
CA THR A 266 18.16 -1.39 -4.50
C THR A 266 17.41 -1.07 -5.78
N ARG A 267 16.07 -1.20 -5.78
CA ARG A 267 15.23 -0.85 -6.92
C ARG A 267 15.29 0.65 -7.24
N SER A 268 15.26 1.50 -6.23
CA SER A 268 15.42 2.95 -6.37
C SER A 268 16.78 3.30 -6.99
N ALA A 269 17.85 2.69 -6.48
CA ALA A 269 19.20 2.86 -7.01
C ALA A 269 19.33 2.40 -8.47
N LEU A 270 18.69 1.28 -8.84
CA LEU A 270 18.66 0.78 -10.21
C LEU A 270 17.94 1.74 -11.15
N LEU A 271 16.76 2.26 -10.76
CA LEU A 271 16.04 3.26 -11.54
C LEU A 271 16.88 4.53 -11.74
N GLN A 272 17.60 4.97 -10.70
CA GLN A 272 18.52 6.11 -10.78
C GLN A 272 19.68 5.83 -11.76
N ALA A 273 20.26 4.62 -11.74
CA ALA A 273 21.33 4.21 -12.64
C ALA A 273 20.85 4.13 -14.10
N GLN A 274 19.66 3.58 -14.35
CA GLN A 274 19.04 3.55 -15.67
C GLN A 274 18.77 4.97 -16.19
N LYS A 275 18.31 5.89 -15.33
CA LYS A 275 18.15 7.31 -15.69
C LYS A 275 19.49 7.94 -16.08
N LEU A 276 20.55 7.68 -15.33
CA LEU A 276 21.91 8.17 -15.62
C LEU A 276 22.46 7.59 -16.93
N GLN A 277 22.23 6.31 -17.20
CA GLN A 277 22.63 5.68 -18.46
C GLN A 277 21.87 6.30 -19.65
N ALA A 278 20.55 6.48 -19.52
CA ALA A 278 19.74 7.17 -20.53
C ALA A 278 20.20 8.62 -20.74
N ILE A 279 20.57 9.34 -19.68
CA ILE A 279 21.20 10.67 -19.79
C ILE A 279 22.51 10.59 -20.58
N GLY A 280 23.35 9.58 -20.35
CA GLY A 280 24.60 9.37 -21.08
C GLY A 280 24.40 9.17 -22.59
N GLU A 281 23.43 8.33 -22.96
CA GLU A 281 23.05 8.08 -24.36
C GLU A 281 22.39 9.32 -25.01
N LEU A 282 21.51 10.01 -24.27
CA LEU A 282 20.88 11.26 -24.69
C LEU A 282 21.93 12.37 -24.88
N THR A 283 22.95 12.47 -24.04
CA THR A 283 23.96 13.55 -24.15
C THR A 283 24.70 13.48 -25.47
N GLY A 284 24.97 12.28 -25.99
CA GLY A 284 25.59 12.08 -27.31
C GLY A 284 24.68 12.47 -28.47
N GLY A 285 23.42 12.05 -28.45
CA GLY A 285 22.42 12.38 -29.48
C GLY A 285 22.02 13.86 -29.46
N VAL A 286 21.81 14.43 -28.28
CA VAL A 286 21.45 15.83 -28.07
C VAL A 286 22.57 16.76 -28.52
N ALA A 287 23.83 16.44 -28.20
CA ALA A 287 24.96 17.25 -28.67
C ALA A 287 25.03 17.27 -30.20
N HIS A 288 24.77 16.14 -30.85
CA HIS A 288 24.69 16.06 -32.31
C HIS A 288 23.56 16.94 -32.88
N ASP A 289 22.37 16.90 -32.28
CA ASP A 289 21.23 17.70 -32.73
C ASP A 289 21.43 19.20 -32.50
N PHE A 290 22.02 19.60 -31.37
CA PHE A 290 22.43 20.99 -31.14
C PHE A 290 23.43 21.46 -32.19
N ASN A 291 24.45 20.65 -32.50
CA ASN A 291 25.43 20.99 -33.53
C ASN A 291 24.77 21.16 -34.91
N ASN A 292 23.75 20.36 -35.23
CA ASN A 292 22.99 20.51 -36.47
C ASN A 292 22.19 21.82 -36.52
N LEU A 293 21.49 22.16 -35.43
CA LEU A 293 20.75 23.42 -35.31
C LEU A 293 21.69 24.64 -35.43
N LEU A 294 22.83 24.60 -34.73
CA LEU A 294 23.85 25.64 -34.77
C LEU A 294 24.46 25.78 -36.17
N THR A 295 24.67 24.67 -36.89
CA THR A 295 25.19 24.69 -38.26
C THR A 295 24.23 25.40 -39.22
N VAL A 296 22.92 25.15 -39.09
CA VAL A 296 21.90 25.80 -39.94
C VAL A 296 21.74 27.28 -39.61
N ILE A 297 21.68 27.64 -38.32
CA ILE A 297 21.56 29.05 -37.88
C ILE A 297 22.82 29.83 -38.27
N GLY A 298 23.99 29.30 -37.93
CA GLY A 298 25.28 29.92 -38.24
C GLY A 298 25.50 30.07 -39.75
N GLY A 299 25.24 29.02 -40.52
CA GLY A 299 25.36 29.05 -41.98
C GLY A 299 24.41 30.05 -42.64
N ALA A 300 23.15 30.12 -42.21
CA ALA A 300 22.19 31.10 -42.73
C ALA A 300 22.58 32.54 -42.35
N ALA A 301 23.05 32.77 -41.11
CA ALA A 301 23.52 34.07 -40.66
C ALA A 301 24.77 34.54 -41.41
N GLU A 302 25.72 33.63 -41.70
CA GLU A 302 26.88 33.93 -42.55
C GLU A 302 26.48 34.35 -43.97
N MET A 303 25.48 33.68 -44.56
CA MET A 303 24.98 34.03 -45.89
C MET A 303 24.32 35.41 -45.91
N LEU A 304 23.62 35.80 -44.83
CA LEU A 304 22.99 37.12 -44.70
C LEU A 304 24.02 38.28 -44.62
N ARG A 305 25.28 38.01 -44.26
CA ARG A 305 26.34 39.04 -44.22
C ARG A 305 26.90 39.42 -45.59
N LYS A 306 26.49 38.78 -46.68
CA LYS A 306 26.97 39.08 -48.03
C LYS A 306 26.35 40.38 -48.56
N VAL A 307 27.19 41.26 -49.10
CA VAL A 307 26.86 42.65 -49.50
C VAL A 307 25.82 42.73 -50.63
N GLU A 308 25.73 41.73 -51.51
CA GLU A 308 24.75 41.65 -52.60
C GLU A 308 23.87 40.40 -52.45
N LEU A 309 22.79 40.51 -51.69
CA LEU A 309 21.82 39.42 -51.50
C LEU A 309 20.42 39.82 -51.99
N PRO A 310 19.86 39.11 -52.99
CA PRO A 310 18.47 39.32 -53.43
C PRO A 310 17.47 39.14 -52.29
N ASP A 311 16.41 39.94 -52.27
CA ASP A 311 15.43 39.95 -51.17
C ASP A 311 14.74 38.60 -50.96
N GLU A 312 14.45 37.83 -52.03
CA GLU A 312 13.91 36.47 -51.90
C GLU A 312 14.86 35.51 -51.16
N LYS A 313 16.17 35.62 -51.40
CA LYS A 313 17.17 34.81 -50.70
C LYS A 313 17.35 35.27 -49.26
N ARG A 314 17.23 36.58 -49.01
CA ARG A 314 17.27 37.16 -47.66
C ARG A 314 16.10 36.65 -46.81
N ALA A 315 14.88 36.73 -47.34
CA ALA A 315 13.67 36.21 -46.69
C ALA A 315 13.83 34.72 -46.36
N ARG A 316 14.27 33.91 -47.33
CA ARG A 316 14.48 32.47 -47.13
C ARG A 316 15.50 32.15 -46.02
N TYR A 317 16.60 32.90 -45.93
CA TYR A 317 17.58 32.66 -44.86
C TYR A 317 17.06 33.11 -43.50
N LEU A 318 16.28 34.19 -43.43
CA LEU A 318 15.59 34.61 -42.21
C LEU A 318 14.55 33.56 -41.76
N ASP A 319 13.74 33.04 -42.67
CA ASP A 319 12.77 31.97 -42.38
C ASP A 319 13.45 30.68 -41.90
N ASN A 320 14.59 30.33 -42.49
CA ASN A 320 15.40 29.19 -42.04
C ASN A 320 15.94 29.39 -40.62
N ILE A 321 16.37 30.61 -40.26
CA ILE A 321 16.81 30.92 -38.90
C ILE A 321 15.63 30.82 -37.94
N ALA A 322 14.51 31.48 -38.25
CA ALA A 322 13.31 31.50 -37.41
C ALA A 322 12.78 30.08 -37.12
N SER A 323 12.55 29.28 -38.17
CA SER A 323 12.09 27.88 -38.04
C SER A 323 13.09 26.97 -37.33
N THR A 324 14.39 27.26 -37.38
CA THR A 324 15.42 26.49 -36.67
C THR A 324 15.50 26.89 -35.19
N VAL A 325 15.31 28.17 -34.86
CA VAL A 325 15.20 28.65 -33.47
C VAL A 325 13.95 28.11 -32.80
N GLU A 326 12.83 28.01 -33.51
CA GLU A 326 11.60 27.40 -32.99
C GLU A 326 11.78 25.90 -32.68
N ARG A 327 12.45 25.16 -33.58
CA ARG A 327 12.85 23.76 -33.34
C ARG A 327 13.81 23.63 -32.15
N ALA A 328 14.79 24.51 -32.04
CA ALA A 328 15.73 24.53 -30.90
C ALA A 328 14.99 24.78 -29.56
N SER A 329 14.00 25.67 -29.57
CA SER A 329 13.16 25.97 -28.41
C SER A 329 12.28 24.76 -28.02
N THR A 330 11.75 24.04 -29.01
CA THR A 330 10.98 22.81 -28.77
C THR A 330 11.85 21.69 -28.18
N LEU A 331 13.05 21.47 -28.74
CA LEU A 331 13.98 20.44 -28.28
C LEU A 331 14.47 20.72 -26.84
N THR A 332 14.82 21.98 -26.55
CA THR A 332 15.19 22.39 -25.18
C THR A 332 14.03 22.21 -24.20
N GLY A 333 12.80 22.54 -24.62
CA GLY A 333 11.59 22.26 -23.85
C GLY A 333 11.44 20.77 -23.51
N HIS A 334 11.61 19.86 -24.48
CA HIS A 334 11.53 18.42 -24.27
C HIS A 334 12.61 17.87 -23.33
N LEU A 335 13.85 18.36 -23.45
CA LEU A 335 14.96 17.95 -22.57
C LEU A 335 14.77 18.40 -21.13
N LEU A 336 14.26 19.62 -20.95
CA LEU A 336 13.94 20.16 -19.64
C LEU A 336 12.73 19.45 -19.02
N ALA A 337 11.70 19.09 -19.81
CA ALA A 337 10.58 18.27 -19.35
C ALA A 337 11.06 16.91 -18.78
N PHE A 338 12.07 16.30 -19.39
CA PHE A 338 12.67 15.04 -18.94
C PHE A 338 13.54 15.18 -17.67
N SER A 339 14.17 16.34 -17.47
CA SER A 339 15.03 16.63 -16.31
C SER A 339 14.24 17.05 -15.06
N ARG A 340 13.07 17.68 -15.23
CA ARG A 340 12.29 18.27 -14.14
C ARG A 340 11.77 17.24 -13.14
N ARG A 341 11.96 17.52 -11.85
CA ARG A 341 11.04 17.08 -10.78
C ARG A 341 9.94 18.15 -10.69
N ARG A 342 8.90 18.05 -11.52
CA ARG A 342 7.79 19.00 -11.48
C ARG A 342 6.97 18.73 -10.21
N ALA A 343 6.69 19.77 -9.43
CA ALA A 343 5.57 19.72 -8.49
C ALA A 343 4.32 19.93 -9.34
N ILE A 344 3.53 18.88 -9.52
CA ILE A 344 2.27 18.91 -10.26
C ILE A 344 1.39 19.97 -9.58
N ARG A 345 0.78 20.87 -10.36
CA ARG A 345 -0.24 21.80 -9.87
C ARG A 345 -1.59 21.43 -10.48
N PRO A 346 -2.36 20.55 -9.83
CA PRO A 346 -3.68 20.19 -10.32
C PRO A 346 -4.63 21.38 -10.23
N GLU A 347 -5.28 21.69 -11.34
CA GLU A 347 -6.33 22.71 -11.43
C GLU A 347 -7.60 22.08 -12.00
N VAL A 348 -8.75 22.60 -11.58
CA VAL A 348 -10.04 22.16 -12.12
C VAL A 348 -10.27 22.84 -13.45
N ILE A 349 -10.26 22.08 -14.54
CA ILE A 349 -10.48 22.57 -15.90
C ILE A 349 -11.70 21.92 -16.55
N ASP A 350 -12.25 22.57 -17.59
CA ASP A 350 -13.27 21.97 -18.46
C ASP A 350 -12.60 21.51 -19.77
N LEU A 351 -12.48 20.19 -19.97
CA LEU A 351 -11.78 19.61 -21.11
C LEU A 351 -12.33 20.10 -22.45
N ASN A 352 -13.64 20.34 -22.55
CA ASN A 352 -14.23 20.76 -23.82
C ASN A 352 -13.70 22.14 -24.25
N ILE A 353 -13.54 23.07 -23.30
CA ILE A 353 -13.01 24.42 -23.57
C ILE A 353 -11.54 24.34 -23.98
N HIS A 354 -10.74 23.52 -23.27
CA HIS A 354 -9.31 23.41 -23.54
C HIS A 354 -9.01 22.67 -24.85
N LEU A 355 -9.75 21.59 -25.17
CA LEU A 355 -9.59 20.86 -26.42
C LEU A 355 -9.97 21.70 -27.64
N ASP A 356 -11.02 22.52 -27.54
CA ASP A 356 -11.38 23.46 -28.60
C ASP A 356 -10.28 24.52 -28.80
N ALA A 357 -9.70 25.04 -27.72
CA ALA A 357 -8.59 25.99 -27.80
C ALA A 357 -7.31 25.37 -28.40
N TRP A 358 -7.00 24.12 -28.05
CA TRP A 358 -5.85 23.41 -28.59
C TRP A 358 -6.05 22.94 -30.03
N ALA A 359 -7.30 22.80 -30.50
CA ALA A 359 -7.59 22.40 -31.88
C ALA A 359 -6.88 23.31 -32.90
N GLU A 360 -6.82 24.63 -32.62
CA GLU A 360 -6.12 25.57 -33.51
C GLU A 360 -4.61 25.31 -33.55
N ILE A 361 -3.98 25.10 -32.39
CA ILE A 361 -2.53 24.81 -32.29
C ILE A 361 -2.21 23.47 -32.97
N LEU A 362 -2.99 22.44 -32.66
CA LEU A 362 -2.83 21.09 -33.22
C LEU A 362 -2.97 21.12 -34.74
N SER A 363 -3.92 21.87 -35.29
CA SER A 363 -4.08 21.99 -36.74
C SER A 363 -2.82 22.51 -37.44
N ARG A 364 -2.07 23.42 -36.80
CA ARG A 364 -0.80 23.94 -37.33
C ARG A 364 0.32 22.91 -37.23
N SER A 365 0.39 22.15 -36.13
CA SER A 365 1.42 21.12 -35.91
C SER A 365 1.25 19.86 -36.77
N LEU A 366 0.02 19.54 -37.16
CA LEU A 366 -0.32 18.39 -38.00
C LEU A 366 -0.03 18.64 -39.49
N GLY A 367 -0.05 19.90 -39.93
CA GLY A 367 0.20 20.31 -41.32
C GLY A 367 -0.99 20.07 -42.26
N ASN A 368 -0.85 20.51 -43.52
CA ASN A 368 -1.96 20.57 -44.50
C ASN A 368 -2.49 19.20 -44.99
N GLY A 369 -1.94 18.08 -44.53
CA GLY A 369 -2.29 16.72 -44.97
C GLY A 369 -3.25 15.95 -44.05
N ILE A 370 -3.54 16.46 -42.85
CA ILE A 370 -4.36 15.76 -41.86
C ILE A 370 -5.57 16.61 -41.50
N ALA A 371 -6.76 16.03 -41.66
CA ALA A 371 -8.00 16.67 -41.23
C ALA A 371 -8.23 16.43 -39.73
N LEU A 372 -8.19 17.50 -38.93
CA LEU A 372 -8.48 17.44 -37.50
C LEU A 372 -9.97 17.69 -37.25
N SER A 373 -10.61 16.80 -36.49
CA SER A 373 -11.97 16.97 -35.98
C SER A 373 -11.98 16.84 -34.46
N VAL A 374 -12.60 17.78 -33.76
CA VAL A 374 -12.82 17.72 -32.30
C VAL A 374 -14.31 17.62 -32.04
N LYS A 375 -14.73 16.61 -31.26
CA LYS A 375 -16.13 16.39 -30.88
C LYS A 375 -16.28 16.29 -29.36
N THR A 376 -16.92 17.29 -28.79
CA THR A 376 -17.14 17.39 -27.34
C THR A 376 -18.51 16.82 -26.98
N SER A 377 -18.57 15.55 -26.55
CA SER A 377 -19.86 14.87 -26.28
C SER A 377 -20.22 14.76 -24.79
N ALA A 378 -19.25 14.92 -23.89
CA ALA A 378 -19.48 14.92 -22.44
C ALA A 378 -20.04 16.29 -21.98
N LYS A 379 -21.27 16.30 -21.43
CA LYS A 379 -21.99 17.53 -21.03
C LYS A 379 -21.28 18.39 -19.97
N THR A 380 -20.42 17.78 -19.15
CA THR A 380 -19.57 18.47 -18.15
C THR A 380 -18.27 17.70 -17.99
N ALA A 381 -17.26 18.05 -18.78
CA ALA A 381 -15.99 17.32 -18.83
C ALA A 381 -14.96 17.90 -17.85
N ARG A 382 -15.34 18.03 -16.58
CA ARG A 382 -14.51 18.68 -15.56
C ARG A 382 -13.57 17.68 -14.90
N VAL A 383 -12.28 17.99 -14.91
CA VAL A 383 -11.21 17.15 -14.35
C VAL A 383 -10.25 18.03 -13.54
N GLU A 384 -9.56 17.46 -12.56
CA GLU A 384 -8.54 18.14 -11.75
C GLU A 384 -7.16 17.65 -12.17
N VAL A 385 -6.48 18.41 -13.04
CA VAL A 385 -5.20 18.03 -13.68
C VAL A 385 -4.29 19.24 -13.85
N ASP A 386 -3.00 19.04 -14.08
CA ASP A 386 -2.12 20.11 -14.57
C ASP A 386 -2.43 20.37 -16.06
N PRO A 387 -2.92 21.59 -16.43
CA PRO A 387 -3.33 21.87 -17.81
C PRO A 387 -2.17 21.75 -18.81
N THR A 388 -0.94 22.05 -18.39
CA THR A 388 0.25 21.96 -19.25
C THR A 388 0.64 20.51 -19.51
N GLU A 389 0.52 19.63 -18.51
CA GLU A 389 0.80 18.20 -18.71
C GLU A 389 -0.25 17.55 -19.61
N LEU A 390 -1.52 17.93 -19.46
CA LEU A 390 -2.58 17.50 -20.35
C LEU A 390 -2.36 18.00 -21.79
N GLU A 391 -2.00 19.28 -21.97
CA GLU A 391 -1.65 19.85 -23.28
C GLU A 391 -0.54 19.05 -23.94
N THR A 392 0.53 18.78 -23.19
CA THR A 392 1.68 18.01 -23.65
C THR A 392 1.28 16.59 -24.04
N ALA A 393 0.41 15.94 -23.26
CA ALA A 393 -0.09 14.60 -23.55
C ALA A 393 -0.91 14.55 -24.85
N VAL A 394 -1.81 15.52 -25.05
CA VAL A 394 -2.62 15.63 -26.28
C VAL A 394 -1.75 15.94 -27.50
N LEU A 395 -0.77 16.84 -27.36
CA LEU A 395 0.15 17.19 -28.44
C LEU A 395 1.04 16.00 -28.82
N ASN A 396 1.58 15.27 -27.85
CA ASN A 396 2.35 14.05 -28.10
C ASN A 396 1.53 12.99 -28.84
N ALA A 397 0.26 12.83 -28.48
CA ALA A 397 -0.65 11.91 -29.17
C ALA A 397 -0.89 12.35 -30.62
N ALA A 398 -1.17 13.64 -30.85
CA ALA A 398 -1.39 14.18 -32.18
C ALA A 398 -0.16 14.09 -33.09
N VAL A 399 1.04 14.34 -32.56
CA VAL A 399 2.30 14.17 -33.30
C VAL A 399 2.52 12.70 -33.67
N ASN A 400 2.27 11.77 -32.74
CA ASN A 400 2.38 10.34 -33.03
C ASN A 400 1.38 9.91 -34.12
N ALA A 401 0.15 10.43 -34.08
CA ALA A 401 -0.87 10.22 -35.12
C ALA A 401 -0.41 10.75 -36.48
N ARG A 402 0.14 11.97 -36.54
CA ARG A 402 0.68 12.53 -37.79
C ARG A 402 1.77 11.67 -38.38
N ASP A 403 2.73 11.25 -37.57
CA ASP A 403 3.85 10.45 -38.04
C ASP A 403 3.40 9.05 -38.52
N ALA A 404 2.25 8.57 -38.02
CA ALA A 404 1.59 7.35 -38.51
C ALA A 404 0.79 7.57 -39.81
N MET A 405 0.62 8.81 -40.28
CA MET A 405 -0.15 9.21 -41.47
C MET A 405 0.71 9.97 -42.51
N PRO A 406 1.79 9.39 -43.04
CA PRO A 406 2.68 10.08 -43.99
C PRO A 406 2.00 10.45 -45.32
N GLY A 407 0.91 9.76 -45.69
CA GLY A 407 0.08 10.06 -46.86
C GLY A 407 -1.09 11.02 -46.60
N GLY A 408 -1.19 11.57 -45.38
CA GLY A 408 -2.37 12.28 -44.90
C GLY A 408 -3.44 11.34 -44.34
N GLY A 409 -4.47 11.91 -43.72
CA GLY A 409 -5.53 11.16 -43.07
C GLY A 409 -6.42 12.02 -42.17
N GLU A 410 -7.13 11.37 -41.25
CA GLU A 410 -8.01 12.03 -40.30
C GLU A 410 -7.53 11.79 -38.87
N LEU A 411 -7.53 12.85 -38.05
CA LEU A 411 -7.35 12.78 -36.61
C LEU A 411 -8.63 13.26 -35.93
N LEU A 412 -9.23 12.38 -35.15
CA LEU A 412 -10.46 12.64 -34.41
C LEU A 412 -10.17 12.66 -32.90
N ILE A 413 -10.54 13.74 -32.23
CA ILE A 413 -10.46 13.87 -30.77
C ILE A 413 -11.88 13.95 -30.21
N GLU A 414 -12.26 13.00 -29.36
CA GLU A 414 -13.60 12.95 -28.77
C GLU A 414 -13.55 12.90 -27.24
N THR A 415 -14.46 13.64 -26.58
CA THR A 415 -14.71 13.45 -25.14
C THR A 415 -15.97 12.64 -24.93
N ARG A 416 -15.95 11.66 -24.02
CA ARG A 416 -17.14 10.88 -23.63
C ARG A 416 -17.15 10.57 -22.13
N ASP A 417 -18.35 10.34 -21.59
CA ASP A 417 -18.48 9.84 -20.22
C ASP A 417 -17.91 8.41 -20.13
N ALA A 418 -17.23 8.11 -19.01
CA ALA A 418 -16.60 6.83 -18.75
C ALA A 418 -16.73 6.43 -17.28
N ILE A 419 -16.33 5.20 -16.96
CA ILE A 419 -16.23 4.70 -15.59
C ILE A 419 -14.81 4.20 -15.38
N HIS A 420 -14.17 4.65 -14.31
CA HIS A 420 -12.85 4.18 -13.89
C HIS A 420 -12.91 3.78 -12.41
N GLU A 421 -12.53 2.54 -12.09
CA GLU A 421 -12.55 1.98 -10.73
C GLU A 421 -13.89 2.14 -9.98
N GLY A 422 -15.02 2.09 -10.70
CA GLY A 422 -16.36 2.24 -10.12
C GLY A 422 -16.79 3.70 -9.90
N HIS A 423 -15.97 4.67 -10.26
CA HIS A 423 -16.27 6.11 -10.19
C HIS A 423 -16.55 6.71 -11.58
N VAL A 424 -17.30 7.82 -11.60
CA VAL A 424 -17.60 8.57 -12.83
C VAL A 424 -16.30 9.24 -13.33
N ALA A 425 -16.00 9.02 -14.59
CA ALA A 425 -14.78 9.50 -15.25
C ALA A 425 -15.12 10.14 -16.59
N VAL A 426 -14.15 10.83 -17.20
CA VAL A 426 -14.23 11.33 -18.57
C VAL A 426 -13.10 10.73 -19.38
N ALA A 427 -13.41 10.22 -20.56
CA ALA A 427 -12.42 9.71 -21.50
C ALA A 427 -12.20 10.72 -22.63
N ILE A 428 -10.93 10.87 -23.03
CA ILE A 428 -10.46 11.58 -24.20
C ILE A 428 -9.96 10.51 -25.18
N ASP A 429 -10.69 10.27 -26.25
CA ASP A 429 -10.29 9.36 -27.33
C ASP A 429 -9.61 10.16 -28.43
N ILE A 430 -8.40 9.76 -28.82
CA ILE A 430 -7.59 10.36 -29.88
C ILE A 430 -7.37 9.28 -30.93
N THR A 431 -8.10 9.37 -32.04
CA THR A 431 -8.17 8.35 -33.10
C THR A 431 -7.56 8.85 -34.40
N ASP A 432 -6.55 8.14 -34.90
CA ASP A 432 -5.97 8.36 -36.22
C ASP A 432 -6.35 7.26 -37.22
N THR A 433 -6.27 7.59 -38.51
CA THR A 433 -6.45 6.64 -39.62
C THR A 433 -5.11 6.17 -40.20
N GLY A 434 -4.05 6.13 -39.39
CA GLY A 434 -2.69 5.83 -39.82
C GLY A 434 -2.39 4.37 -40.05
N THR A 435 -1.10 4.05 -40.12
CA THR A 435 -0.58 2.70 -40.39
C THR A 435 -0.91 1.68 -39.28
N GLY A 436 -1.24 2.15 -38.08
CA GLY A 436 -1.53 1.31 -36.92
C GLY A 436 -0.32 0.51 -36.43
N MET A 437 -0.55 -0.35 -35.44
CA MET A 437 0.48 -1.14 -34.76
C MET A 437 0.16 -2.63 -34.75
N SER A 438 1.21 -3.45 -34.70
CA SER A 438 1.10 -4.90 -34.51
C SER A 438 0.81 -5.26 -33.04
N GLU A 439 0.31 -6.47 -32.80
CA GLU A 439 0.10 -6.96 -31.41
C GLU A 439 1.41 -6.96 -30.60
N GLU A 440 2.53 -7.32 -31.23
CA GLU A 440 3.85 -7.28 -30.58
C GLU A 440 4.21 -5.85 -30.16
N THR A 441 4.00 -4.87 -31.03
CA THR A 441 4.26 -3.45 -30.73
C THR A 441 3.37 -2.95 -29.58
N LEU A 442 2.08 -3.32 -29.57
CA LEU A 442 1.12 -2.87 -28.56
C LEU A 442 1.51 -3.28 -27.14
N THR A 443 2.11 -4.46 -26.97
CA THR A 443 2.55 -4.93 -25.63
C THR A 443 3.65 -4.07 -25.02
N ARG A 444 4.38 -3.33 -25.84
CA ARG A 444 5.58 -2.57 -25.45
C ARG A 444 5.45 -1.07 -25.67
N VAL A 445 4.32 -0.61 -26.20
CA VAL A 445 4.17 0.76 -26.72
C VAL A 445 4.25 1.85 -25.64
N PHE A 446 3.97 1.49 -24.38
CA PHE A 446 4.13 2.38 -23.22
C PHE A 446 5.48 2.23 -22.52
N GLU A 447 6.35 1.31 -22.96
CA GLU A 447 7.72 1.20 -22.43
C GLU A 447 8.51 2.47 -22.77
N PRO A 448 9.18 3.10 -21.79
CA PRO A 448 10.04 4.24 -22.08
C PRO A 448 11.12 3.90 -23.11
N PHE A 449 11.36 4.80 -24.06
CA PHE A 449 12.34 4.68 -25.15
C PHE A 449 12.02 3.64 -26.22
N PHE A 450 10.89 2.94 -26.13
CA PHE A 450 10.46 2.05 -27.19
C PHE A 450 9.95 2.85 -28.39
N THR A 451 10.55 2.63 -29.56
CA THR A 451 10.14 3.27 -30.83
C THR A 451 10.29 2.29 -31.99
N THR A 452 9.36 2.34 -32.94
CA THR A 452 9.43 1.61 -34.21
C THR A 452 10.04 2.46 -35.33
N LYS A 453 10.35 3.74 -35.05
CA LYS A 453 10.91 4.70 -36.01
C LYS A 453 12.44 4.55 -36.12
N PRO A 454 13.06 4.97 -37.25
CA PRO A 454 14.51 5.02 -37.41
C PRO A 454 15.20 5.84 -36.31
N ILE A 455 16.48 5.54 -36.07
CA ILE A 455 17.31 6.22 -35.07
C ILE A 455 17.34 7.72 -35.37
N GLY A 456 16.89 8.55 -34.42
CA GLY A 456 16.82 10.01 -34.53
C GLY A 456 15.44 10.58 -34.87
N GLU A 457 14.47 9.75 -35.30
CA GLU A 457 13.12 10.21 -35.68
C GLU A 457 12.04 9.91 -34.63
N GLY A 458 12.38 9.20 -33.56
CA GLY A 458 11.48 8.91 -32.46
C GLY A 458 12.22 8.77 -31.14
N THR A 459 11.83 9.56 -30.14
CA THR A 459 12.41 9.51 -28.80
C THR A 459 11.93 8.30 -27.98
N GLY A 460 10.85 7.66 -28.41
CA GLY A 460 10.18 6.58 -27.66
C GLY A 460 9.60 7.02 -26.32
N LEU A 461 9.53 8.34 -26.06
CA LEU A 461 9.06 8.87 -24.78
C LEU A 461 7.60 9.32 -24.79
N GLY A 462 7.05 9.69 -25.96
CA GLY A 462 5.73 10.32 -26.05
C GLY A 462 4.59 9.51 -25.40
N LEU A 463 4.44 8.22 -25.75
CA LEU A 463 3.38 7.37 -25.19
C LEU A 463 3.62 7.02 -23.72
N SER A 464 4.88 6.79 -23.32
CA SER A 464 5.22 6.57 -21.91
C SER A 464 4.92 7.79 -21.02
N GLN A 465 5.09 9.00 -21.55
CA GLN A 465 4.74 10.24 -20.85
C GLN A 465 3.23 10.40 -20.69
N ILE A 466 2.45 10.07 -21.72
CA ILE A 466 0.98 10.09 -21.66
C ILE A 466 0.47 9.11 -20.60
N HIS A 467 1.05 7.90 -20.55
CA HIS A 467 0.71 6.91 -19.53
C HIS A 467 1.08 7.38 -18.11
N GLY A 468 2.26 7.99 -17.95
CA GLY A 468 2.68 8.58 -16.68
C GLY A 468 1.77 9.72 -16.21
N PHE A 469 1.41 10.63 -17.10
CA PHE A 469 0.46 11.72 -16.84
C PHE A 469 -0.90 11.19 -16.39
N ALA A 470 -1.48 10.23 -17.12
CA ALA A 470 -2.78 9.68 -16.79
C ALA A 470 -2.79 9.06 -15.38
N ALA A 471 -1.76 8.28 -15.03
CA ALA A 471 -1.61 7.70 -13.71
C ALA A 471 -1.43 8.76 -12.61
N GLN A 472 -0.65 9.82 -12.86
CA GLN A 472 -0.46 10.93 -11.93
C GLN A 472 -1.73 11.72 -11.67
N ALA A 473 -2.60 11.83 -12.69
CA ALA A 473 -3.92 12.45 -12.59
C ALA A 473 -4.99 11.55 -11.93
N GLY A 474 -4.61 10.38 -11.40
CA GLY A 474 -5.54 9.41 -10.81
C GLY A 474 -6.40 8.67 -11.84
N GLY A 475 -5.94 8.61 -13.09
CA GLY A 475 -6.59 7.98 -14.22
C GLY A 475 -5.74 6.91 -14.91
N ILE A 476 -6.07 6.58 -16.15
CA ILE A 476 -5.37 5.56 -16.95
C ILE A 476 -5.31 5.92 -18.44
N ALA A 477 -4.21 5.57 -19.10
CA ALA A 477 -4.09 5.61 -20.55
C ALA A 477 -4.23 4.20 -21.13
N GLN A 478 -5.03 4.06 -22.18
CA GLN A 478 -5.27 2.82 -22.92
C GLN A 478 -5.03 3.06 -24.40
N ILE A 479 -4.67 2.00 -25.14
CA ILE A 479 -4.41 2.11 -26.57
C ILE A 479 -4.96 0.89 -27.30
N ASN A 480 -5.63 1.12 -28.41
CA ASN A 480 -6.15 0.09 -29.30
C ASN A 480 -5.72 0.41 -30.72
N SER A 481 -5.08 -0.54 -31.41
CA SER A 481 -4.55 -0.31 -32.75
C SER A 481 -4.58 -1.60 -33.55
N ARG A 482 -4.72 -1.48 -34.87
CA ARG A 482 -4.53 -2.60 -35.80
C ARG A 482 -3.80 -2.11 -37.03
N VAL A 483 -2.86 -2.92 -37.51
CA VAL A 483 -2.11 -2.65 -38.74
C VAL A 483 -3.08 -2.35 -39.90
N GLY A 484 -2.93 -1.18 -40.51
CA GLY A 484 -3.71 -0.69 -41.64
C GLY A 484 -5.07 -0.05 -41.28
N MET A 485 -5.46 -0.01 -40.00
CA MET A 485 -6.74 0.54 -39.54
C MET A 485 -6.59 1.79 -38.65
N GLY A 486 -5.36 2.18 -38.32
CA GLY A 486 -5.06 3.31 -37.42
C GLY A 486 -5.01 2.94 -35.94
N THR A 487 -4.88 3.97 -35.10
CA THR A 487 -4.74 3.84 -33.64
C THR A 487 -5.78 4.70 -32.93
N THR A 488 -6.30 4.20 -31.81
CA THR A 488 -7.07 4.97 -30.85
C THR A 488 -6.36 4.93 -29.51
N LEU A 489 -5.94 6.10 -29.04
CA LEU A 489 -5.40 6.31 -27.70
C LEU A 489 -6.49 6.94 -26.82
N THR A 490 -6.78 6.31 -25.69
CA THR A 490 -7.81 6.74 -24.75
C THR A 490 -7.17 7.16 -23.43
N ILE A 491 -7.37 8.41 -23.01
CA ILE A 491 -6.96 8.92 -21.70
C ILE A 491 -8.23 9.03 -20.83
N ILE A 492 -8.30 8.28 -19.74
CA ILE A 492 -9.45 8.27 -18.81
C ILE A 492 -9.06 9.00 -17.53
N LEU A 493 -9.80 10.03 -17.16
CA LEU A 493 -9.53 10.90 -16.02
C LEU A 493 -10.73 10.97 -15.06
N PRO A 494 -10.52 11.01 -13.73
CA PRO A 494 -11.61 11.19 -12.76
C PRO A 494 -12.37 12.50 -12.98
N LYS A 495 -13.70 12.43 -12.96
CA LYS A 495 -14.56 13.61 -13.09
C LYS A 495 -14.71 14.32 -11.74
N VAL A 496 -14.67 15.66 -11.74
CA VAL A 496 -14.87 16.48 -10.53
C VAL A 496 -16.04 17.45 -10.68
N ASP A 497 -16.79 17.66 -9.59
CA ASP A 497 -17.94 18.58 -9.56
C ASP A 497 -17.58 20.04 -9.22
N LYS A 498 -16.30 20.31 -8.93
CA LYS A 498 -15.76 21.66 -8.66
C LYS A 498 -15.94 22.59 -9.88
N LYS A 499 -16.04 23.90 -9.67
CA LYS A 499 -16.10 24.89 -10.77
C LYS A 499 -14.68 25.33 -11.17
N PRO A 500 -14.35 25.44 -12.47
CA PRO A 500 -13.08 26.00 -12.91
C PRO A 500 -12.89 27.45 -12.45
N ALA A 501 -11.65 27.85 -12.18
CA ALA A 501 -11.30 29.27 -12.10
C ALA A 501 -11.48 29.93 -13.48
N ALA A 502 -11.90 31.19 -13.53
CA ALA A 502 -12.23 31.86 -14.79
C ALA A 502 -10.99 31.98 -15.70
N ILE A 503 -11.08 31.43 -16.91
CA ILE A 503 -10.02 31.49 -17.94
C ILE A 503 -9.97 32.92 -18.52
N GLN A 504 -8.82 33.60 -18.41
CA GLN A 504 -8.53 34.83 -19.15
C GLN A 504 -8.06 34.46 -20.58
N GLN A 505 -8.79 34.90 -21.60
CA GLN A 505 -8.41 34.71 -23.01
C GLN A 505 -7.15 35.54 -23.37
N LYS A 506 -6.20 34.92 -24.10
CA LYS A 506 -5.06 35.62 -24.73
C LYS A 506 -5.57 36.71 -25.67
N GLY A 507 -5.28 37.97 -25.34
CA GLY A 507 -5.67 39.13 -26.15
C GLY A 507 -4.71 39.41 -27.31
N ASN A 508 -5.24 40.03 -28.36
CA ASN A 508 -4.50 40.75 -29.41
C ASN A 508 -3.39 41.65 -28.83
N LEU A 509 -2.40 42.02 -29.67
CA LEU A 509 -1.38 43.05 -29.37
C LEU A 509 -1.97 44.16 -28.50
N ALA A 510 -1.55 44.20 -27.23
CA ALA A 510 -2.05 45.18 -26.29
C ALA A 510 -1.47 46.56 -26.67
N TYR A 511 -2.33 47.57 -26.73
CA TYR A 511 -1.87 48.94 -26.97
C TYR A 511 -1.03 49.41 -25.78
N ILE A 512 0.28 49.57 -26.00
CA ILE A 512 1.21 50.17 -25.04
C ILE A 512 1.22 51.69 -25.28
N PRO A 513 0.88 52.52 -24.28
CA PRO A 513 1.04 53.96 -24.38
C PRO A 513 2.49 54.36 -24.73
N PRO A 514 2.72 55.20 -25.75
CA PRO A 514 4.08 55.63 -26.08
C PRO A 514 4.74 56.37 -24.90
N GLY A 515 6.02 56.12 -24.66
CA GLY A 515 6.83 56.86 -23.68
C GLY A 515 6.92 56.27 -22.27
N ILE A 516 6.39 55.06 -22.06
CA ILE A 516 6.54 54.30 -20.81
C ILE A 516 8.02 54.10 -20.47
N ARG A 517 8.42 54.43 -19.24
CA ARG A 517 9.81 54.29 -18.79
C ARG A 517 10.03 52.93 -18.16
N VAL A 518 10.84 52.10 -18.82
CA VAL A 518 11.14 50.73 -18.38
C VAL A 518 12.56 50.67 -17.85
N LEU A 519 12.75 50.16 -16.63
CA LEU A 519 14.05 49.75 -16.12
C LEU A 519 14.29 48.29 -16.49
N LEU A 520 15.23 48.04 -17.40
CA LEU A 520 15.61 46.71 -17.86
C LEU A 520 16.84 46.23 -17.08
N VAL A 521 16.75 45.05 -16.46
CA VAL A 521 17.83 44.45 -15.65
C VAL A 521 18.18 43.06 -16.19
N GLU A 522 19.40 42.92 -16.70
CA GLU A 522 19.89 41.68 -17.33
C GLU A 522 21.42 41.65 -17.28
N ASP A 523 22.00 40.53 -16.82
CA ASP A 523 23.46 40.38 -16.67
C ASP A 523 24.14 40.02 -17.99
N ASN A 524 23.41 39.40 -18.93
CA ASN A 524 23.91 39.12 -20.26
C ASN A 524 23.74 40.32 -21.20
N ILE A 525 24.85 40.99 -21.51
CA ILE A 525 24.91 42.15 -22.40
C ILE A 525 24.19 41.93 -23.74
N GLN A 526 24.26 40.73 -24.34
CA GLN A 526 23.60 40.46 -25.63
C GLN A 526 22.08 40.41 -25.50
N VAL A 527 21.58 39.80 -24.43
CA VAL A 527 20.14 39.72 -24.13
C VAL A 527 19.61 41.10 -23.73
N LEU A 528 20.40 41.87 -22.99
CA LEU A 528 20.10 43.24 -22.59
C LEU A 528 19.86 44.13 -23.83
N HIS A 529 20.79 44.16 -24.78
CA HIS A 529 20.65 44.96 -26.00
C HIS A 529 19.47 44.50 -26.87
N PHE A 530 19.22 43.20 -26.94
CA PHE A 530 18.08 42.68 -27.69
C PHE A 530 16.74 43.11 -27.06
N ALA A 531 16.61 43.00 -25.75
CA ALA A 531 15.41 43.42 -25.02
C ALA A 531 15.23 44.94 -25.06
N GLU A 532 16.30 45.73 -24.98
CA GLU A 532 16.28 47.18 -25.15
C GLU A 532 15.74 47.55 -26.54
N GLN A 533 16.23 46.92 -27.60
CA GLN A 533 15.76 47.17 -28.96
C GLN A 533 14.26 46.81 -29.14
N LEU A 534 13.82 45.69 -28.57
CA LEU A 534 12.39 45.32 -28.59
C LEU A 534 11.51 46.34 -27.86
N LEU A 535 11.96 46.84 -26.71
CA LEU A 535 11.23 47.85 -25.94
C LEU A 535 11.17 49.19 -26.68
N ASP A 536 12.26 49.58 -27.35
CA ASP A 536 12.32 50.79 -28.18
C ASP A 536 11.39 50.68 -29.39
N ASP A 537 11.33 49.53 -30.07
CA ASP A 537 10.41 49.26 -31.17
C ASP A 537 8.93 49.29 -30.72
N LEU A 538 8.67 48.94 -29.45
CA LEU A 538 7.35 49.07 -28.80
C LEU A 538 7.05 50.50 -28.31
N GLY A 539 7.96 51.46 -28.50
CA GLY A 539 7.80 52.87 -28.13
C GLY A 539 8.03 53.18 -26.65
N CYS A 540 8.68 52.28 -25.92
CA CYS A 540 9.10 52.50 -24.53
C CYS A 540 10.38 53.35 -24.48
N ARG A 541 10.68 53.92 -23.31
CA ARG A 541 11.96 54.56 -22.98
C ARG A 541 12.70 53.68 -21.99
N THR A 542 13.74 53.00 -22.46
CA THR A 542 14.46 52.01 -21.66
C THR A 542 15.66 52.63 -20.94
N VAL A 543 15.89 52.22 -19.69
CA VAL A 543 17.15 52.44 -18.97
C VAL A 543 17.65 51.08 -18.53
N CYS A 544 18.92 50.78 -18.81
CA CYS A 544 19.50 49.46 -18.61
C CYS A 544 20.32 49.40 -17.31
N ALA A 545 20.29 48.25 -16.65
CA ALA A 545 21.14 47.88 -15.52
C ALA A 545 21.68 46.46 -15.72
N GLY A 546 22.95 46.25 -15.40
CA GLY A 546 23.60 44.94 -15.50
C GLY A 546 23.33 44.02 -14.30
N ASP A 547 22.91 44.59 -13.18
CA ASP A 547 22.56 43.82 -11.98
C ASP A 547 21.52 44.54 -11.12
N ALA A 548 20.99 43.81 -10.13
CA ALA A 548 19.96 44.32 -9.24
C ALA A 548 20.45 45.44 -8.29
N THR A 549 21.76 45.56 -8.03
CA THR A 549 22.31 46.64 -7.20
C THR A 549 22.29 47.96 -7.98
N GLU A 550 22.73 47.94 -9.23
CA GLU A 550 22.64 49.07 -10.15
C GLU A 550 21.18 49.48 -10.37
N ALA A 551 20.28 48.50 -10.56
CA ALA A 551 18.85 48.76 -10.69
C ALA A 551 18.27 49.52 -9.47
N LEU A 552 18.62 49.09 -8.25
CA LEU A 552 18.18 49.75 -7.02
C LEU A 552 18.75 51.18 -6.87
N ALA A 553 19.98 51.43 -7.37
CA ALA A 553 20.55 52.77 -7.37
C ALA A 553 19.82 53.70 -8.35
N LEU A 554 19.54 53.22 -9.57
CA LEU A 554 18.79 53.97 -10.59
C LEU A 554 17.37 54.32 -10.13
N LEU A 555 16.72 53.42 -9.39
CA LEU A 555 15.40 53.65 -8.79
C LEU A 555 15.40 54.72 -7.68
N GLN A 556 16.55 55.07 -7.10
CA GLN A 556 16.66 56.21 -6.17
C GLN A 556 16.80 57.54 -6.90
N GLU A 557 17.38 57.52 -8.11
CA GLU A 557 17.65 58.73 -8.89
C GLU A 557 16.49 59.09 -9.82
N GLN A 558 15.72 58.10 -10.29
CA GLN A 558 14.74 58.26 -11.34
C GLN A 558 13.48 57.42 -11.09
N SER A 559 12.34 57.90 -11.60
CA SER A 559 11.07 57.16 -11.57
C SER A 559 10.87 56.31 -12.83
N PHE A 560 10.34 55.12 -12.65
CA PHE A 560 10.02 54.16 -13.72
C PHE A 560 8.57 53.72 -13.61
N ASP A 561 8.00 53.32 -14.75
CA ASP A 561 6.63 52.83 -14.87
C ASP A 561 6.56 51.29 -14.82
N LEU A 562 7.67 50.62 -15.14
CA LEU A 562 7.81 49.16 -15.13
C LEU A 562 9.28 48.79 -14.87
N VAL A 563 9.49 47.72 -14.09
CA VAL A 563 10.79 47.04 -14.02
C VAL A 563 10.69 45.71 -14.77
N PHE A 564 11.57 45.49 -15.73
CA PHE A 564 11.71 44.22 -16.44
C PHE A 564 13.06 43.61 -16.08
N THR A 565 13.08 42.45 -15.40
CA THR A 565 14.32 41.87 -14.85
C THR A 565 14.42 40.39 -15.14
N ASP A 566 15.62 39.88 -15.40
CA ASP A 566 15.87 38.43 -15.38
C ASP A 566 15.77 37.89 -13.95
N ILE A 567 15.33 36.64 -13.81
CA ILE A 567 15.26 35.96 -12.51
C ILE A 567 16.65 35.55 -12.04
N VAL A 568 17.45 34.97 -12.94
CA VAL A 568 18.76 34.40 -12.60
C VAL A 568 19.84 35.40 -12.94
N MET A 569 20.29 36.15 -11.93
CA MET A 569 21.38 37.12 -12.07
C MET A 569 22.41 36.92 -10.96
N PRO A 570 23.69 37.24 -11.19
CA PRO A 570 24.72 37.21 -10.16
C PRO A 570 24.39 38.13 -8.98
N GLY A 571 24.60 37.64 -7.74
CA GLY A 571 24.33 38.42 -6.54
C GLY A 571 22.85 38.34 -6.12
N LEU A 572 22.12 39.44 -6.25
CA LEU A 572 20.71 39.52 -5.86
C LEU A 572 19.83 39.07 -7.04
N SER A 573 18.99 38.06 -6.82
CA SER A 573 18.10 37.53 -7.87
C SER A 573 17.01 38.52 -8.27
N GLY A 574 16.42 38.36 -9.47
CA GLY A 574 15.30 39.18 -9.91
C GLY A 574 14.07 39.08 -9.02
N ILE A 575 13.85 37.92 -8.39
CA ILE A 575 12.77 37.71 -7.42
C ILE A 575 13.05 38.47 -6.12
N ASP A 576 14.29 38.45 -5.64
CA ASP A 576 14.68 39.21 -4.45
C ASP A 576 14.61 40.73 -4.71
N LEU A 577 14.97 41.17 -5.93
CA LEU A 577 14.77 42.54 -6.39
C LEU A 577 13.27 42.89 -6.36
N ALA A 578 12.41 42.09 -6.99
CA ALA A 578 10.96 42.29 -6.99
C ALA A 578 10.39 42.39 -5.57
N ARG A 579 10.86 41.54 -4.63
CA ARG A 579 10.46 41.58 -3.22
C ARG A 579 10.86 42.89 -2.54
N GLN A 580 12.06 43.39 -2.80
CA GLN A 580 12.50 44.68 -2.29
C GLN A 580 11.68 45.84 -2.87
N LEU A 581 11.33 45.77 -4.15
CA LEU A 581 10.49 46.77 -4.81
C LEU A 581 9.08 46.78 -4.25
N HIS A 582 8.50 45.61 -3.95
CA HIS A 582 7.18 45.53 -3.32
C HIS A 582 7.12 46.28 -1.97
N ILE A 583 8.21 46.28 -1.21
CA ILE A 583 8.32 46.99 0.07
C ILE A 583 8.62 48.49 -0.13
N ARG A 584 9.51 48.83 -1.07
CA ARG A 584 10.03 50.21 -1.24
C ARG A 584 9.20 51.09 -2.18
N ALA A 585 8.54 50.49 -3.17
CA ALA A 585 7.71 51.16 -4.15
C ALA A 585 6.41 50.35 -4.37
N PRO A 586 5.49 50.36 -3.38
CA PRO A 586 4.24 49.62 -3.49
C PRO A 586 3.43 50.14 -4.69
N GLY A 587 3.22 49.28 -5.68
CA GLY A 587 2.48 49.61 -6.91
C GLY A 587 3.33 49.72 -8.18
N LEU A 588 4.66 49.67 -8.09
CA LEU A 588 5.53 49.57 -9.28
C LEU A 588 5.40 48.16 -9.89
N PRO A 589 4.90 48.00 -11.13
CA PRO A 589 4.81 46.71 -11.79
C PRO A 589 6.20 46.13 -12.03
N VAL A 590 6.34 44.81 -11.82
CA VAL A 590 7.57 44.06 -12.11
C VAL A 590 7.23 42.91 -13.05
N LEU A 591 7.91 42.87 -14.18
CA LEU A 591 7.91 41.75 -15.12
C LEU A 591 9.20 40.95 -14.94
N LEU A 592 9.07 39.65 -14.71
CA LEU A 592 10.21 38.75 -14.57
C LEU A 592 10.44 38.00 -15.88
N ALA A 593 11.63 38.08 -16.46
CA ALA A 593 12.04 37.16 -17.51
C ALA A 593 12.55 35.86 -16.87
N THR A 594 12.11 34.70 -17.34
CA THR A 594 12.61 33.42 -16.86
C THR A 594 13.24 32.65 -18.00
N GLY A 595 14.48 32.20 -17.78
CA GLY A 595 15.14 31.21 -18.62
C GLY A 595 14.26 29.97 -18.72
N HIS A 596 14.12 29.21 -17.63
CA HIS A 596 13.26 28.02 -17.52
C HIS A 596 13.06 27.59 -16.03
N SER A 597 12.70 28.51 -15.12
CA SER A 597 12.59 28.21 -13.68
C SER A 597 11.38 28.85 -13.00
N ASP A 598 10.18 28.29 -13.21
CA ASP A 598 8.96 28.66 -12.46
C ASP A 598 9.00 28.19 -10.98
N GLN A 599 9.96 27.33 -10.64
CA GLN A 599 10.10 26.72 -9.32
C GLN A 599 10.68 27.67 -8.26
N LEU A 600 11.20 28.83 -8.67
CA LEU A 600 11.76 29.82 -7.76
C LEU A 600 10.67 30.72 -7.12
N ILE A 601 9.45 30.71 -7.66
CA ILE A 601 8.33 31.51 -7.15
C ILE A 601 7.64 30.71 -6.04
N ARG A 602 7.87 31.11 -4.79
CA ARG A 602 7.29 30.47 -3.59
C ARG A 602 5.79 30.72 -3.50
N GLU A 603 5.07 29.92 -2.71
CA GLU A 603 3.60 29.97 -2.49
C GLU A 603 3.02 31.32 -1.97
N GLY A 604 3.84 32.38 -1.81
CA GLY A 604 3.41 33.75 -1.48
C GLY A 604 3.62 34.80 -2.59
N GLU A 605 4.13 34.41 -3.75
CA GLU A 605 4.59 35.33 -4.82
C GLU A 605 3.73 35.25 -6.09
N ALA A 606 2.51 34.70 -6.00
CA ALA A 606 1.57 34.50 -7.12
C ALA A 606 1.11 35.78 -7.85
N HIS A 607 1.46 36.96 -7.32
CA HIS A 607 1.15 38.26 -7.91
C HIS A 607 2.20 38.74 -8.94
N LEU A 608 3.35 38.09 -9.05
CA LEU A 608 4.41 38.46 -9.98
C LEU A 608 4.12 37.90 -11.38
N ARG A 609 4.24 38.76 -12.41
CA ARG A 609 4.07 38.34 -13.81
C ARG A 609 5.41 37.86 -14.36
N VAL A 610 5.36 36.74 -15.09
CA VAL A 610 6.55 36.09 -15.64
C VAL A 610 6.41 35.97 -17.15
N LEU A 611 7.51 36.22 -17.86
CA LEU A 611 7.68 36.05 -19.30
C LEU A 611 8.75 35.00 -19.56
N ALA A 612 8.41 33.94 -20.29
CA ALA A 612 9.34 32.86 -20.63
C ALA A 612 10.32 33.29 -21.73
N LYS A 613 11.60 32.98 -21.56
CA LYS A 613 12.65 33.07 -22.59
C LYS A 613 12.64 31.78 -23.44
N PRO A 614 12.80 31.86 -24.77
CA PRO A 614 12.94 33.09 -25.57
C PRO A 614 11.59 33.79 -25.79
N TYR A 615 11.60 35.13 -25.78
CA TYR A 615 10.44 35.99 -26.06
C TYR A 615 10.69 36.90 -27.27
N GLY A 616 9.62 37.40 -27.88
CA GLY A 616 9.66 38.33 -29.01
C GLY A 616 8.75 39.54 -28.78
N ALA A 617 8.65 40.42 -29.77
CA ALA A 617 7.88 41.67 -29.67
C ALA A 617 6.42 41.45 -29.25
N GLU A 618 5.74 40.45 -29.82
CA GLU A 618 4.32 40.17 -29.53
C GLU A 618 4.09 39.71 -28.09
N THR A 619 4.91 38.77 -27.59
CA THR A 619 4.76 38.22 -26.24
C THR A 619 5.16 39.22 -25.18
N LEU A 620 6.21 40.02 -25.43
CA LEU A 620 6.61 41.12 -24.56
C LEU A 620 5.53 42.22 -24.52
N SER A 621 4.96 42.57 -25.68
CA SER A 621 3.90 43.58 -25.77
C SER A 621 2.67 43.20 -24.96
N ALA A 622 2.21 41.96 -25.08
CA ALA A 622 1.06 41.45 -24.32
C ALA A 622 1.32 41.49 -22.81
N ALA A 623 2.49 41.02 -22.36
CA ALA A 623 2.84 40.98 -20.94
C ALA A 623 2.92 42.39 -20.32
N ILE A 624 3.50 43.35 -21.05
CA ILE A 624 3.59 44.75 -20.61
C ILE A 624 2.20 45.38 -20.56
N GLY A 625 1.38 45.19 -21.61
CA GLY A 625 0.04 45.77 -21.68
C GLY A 625 -0.88 45.32 -20.54
N GLU A 626 -0.83 44.03 -20.17
CA GLU A 626 -1.59 43.49 -19.04
C GLU A 626 -1.19 44.12 -17.69
N LEU A 627 0.12 44.27 -17.45
CA LEU A 627 0.64 44.86 -16.22
C LEU A 627 0.23 46.32 -16.06
N ILE A 628 0.29 47.09 -17.14
CA ILE A 628 -0.09 48.51 -17.14
C ILE A 628 -1.59 48.65 -16.94
N ALA A 629 -2.41 47.86 -17.64
CA ALA A 629 -3.86 47.89 -17.48
C ALA A 629 -4.29 47.57 -16.03
N ALA A 630 -3.64 46.60 -15.38
CA ALA A 630 -3.89 46.27 -13.97
C ALA A 630 -3.50 47.40 -13.01
N SER A 631 -2.40 48.11 -13.28
CA SER A 631 -1.95 49.25 -12.45
C SER A 631 -2.92 50.45 -12.50
N VAL A 632 -3.51 50.73 -13.66
CA VAL A 632 -4.48 51.83 -13.87
C VAL A 632 -5.81 51.55 -13.16
N ILE A 633 -6.23 50.29 -13.07
CA ILE A 633 -7.46 49.91 -12.35
C ILE A 633 -7.29 50.01 -10.83
N SER A 634 -6.09 49.70 -10.30
CA SER A 634 -5.80 49.81 -8.86
C SER A 634 -5.78 51.25 -8.36
N SER A 635 -5.31 52.20 -9.18
CA SER A 635 -5.22 53.62 -8.85
C SER A 635 -6.56 54.38 -8.96
N GLY A 636 -7.51 53.88 -9.76
CA GLY A 636 -8.85 54.48 -9.92
C GLY A 636 -9.84 54.21 -8.77
N SER A 637 -9.57 53.24 -7.89
CA SER A 637 -10.47 52.85 -6.81
C SER A 637 -10.33 53.66 -5.51
N ASN A 638 -9.37 54.58 -5.44
CA ASN A 638 -9.12 55.44 -4.26
C ASN A 638 -9.66 56.88 -4.37
N ALA A 639 -10.38 57.22 -5.43
CA ALA A 639 -10.98 58.54 -5.62
C ALA A 639 -12.51 58.47 -5.52
N GLY A 640 -13.06 58.47 -4.30
CA GLY A 640 -14.52 58.39 -4.17
C GLY A 640 -15.15 58.34 -2.78
N VAL A 641 -14.63 59.06 -1.78
CA VAL A 641 -15.47 59.52 -0.65
C VAL A 641 -15.02 60.92 -0.24
N SER A 642 -15.51 61.92 -0.97
CA SER A 642 -15.56 63.29 -0.46
C SER A 642 -16.86 63.41 0.31
N THR A 643 -16.77 63.45 1.64
CA THR A 643 -17.89 63.78 2.52
C THR A 643 -18.30 65.23 2.27
N CYS A 644 -19.50 65.41 1.74
CA CYS A 644 -20.20 66.69 1.74
C CYS A 644 -21.46 66.52 2.61
N ASP A 645 -21.67 67.51 3.48
CA ASP A 645 -22.54 67.54 4.65
C ASP A 645 -24.03 67.27 4.37
N GLN A 646 -24.69 66.59 5.32
CA GLN A 646 -25.91 67.07 6.01
C GLN A 646 -25.97 66.54 7.45
#